data_AF-A0A958Q1L6-F1
#
_entry.id   AF-A0A958Q1L6-F1
#
_cell.length_a   1.000
_cell.length_b   1.000
_cell.length_c   1.000
_cell.angle_alpha   90.00
_cell.angle_beta   90.00
_cell.angle_gamma   90.00
#
_symmetry.space_group_name_H-M   'P 1'
#
loop_
_entity.id
_entity.type
_entity.pdbx_description
1 polymer ?
#
loop_
_entity_poly.entity_id
_entity_poly.type
_entity_poly.pdbx_seq_one_letter_code
_entity_poly.pdbx_strand_id
1 'polypeptide(L)'
;MAQLLSQFRLNQVKKFSKKDKNELVRFQGFGLLALFKPIGFLIFATYVLTVLYCTIIPVSTKNNGYVEQVTRVRQISTAGARSLLTEHLELREWLKKRGTSGELAIFQWYSHSMLSGVTQTTSGFSLGMKAAFMRMMFLLLASSRLCLLAVIIAVYMGRQSLKPYEGANLLGQTGNGRLFYSGIRSALVNLTPEGAPDKHLIGLACPVVAEPSEVESSELGKLLAEEELDSETNQALAGVIVAATELPAYVAEPGNDKHLEAAFQDEGLATMAYFALRAALQVRKRCEHEQQSPLTPESYRTNSMKGISSEAYGALLEQLIMRSLSPKLRAALVRIDPSIIATTVLSVFAGKVLFFREAGGKWFSTSAFPHLSARSVLHSLPSLALDYDYRTRALLRKSLIYGKRSSIFGAVRFPANMGAETRALRQIVELLLASPDMLVEVAIEAEYFHLIRELADSWEQIFVSESPKLDEGYPNAIHATKTQLLIMPFQAVIELIRKALSDDEQQRLQLLSHLMSDMQSASKGNGGESLDTLNNEIPEYERVFKPFGKSELKDLSSKYEIAEKDLKLWSAFRMVLFQSGWLARRVGDYTVPEAAIIFAILSGCSSKAETNEFGFVGQRGVVAFRSSRIKVHLGADWHRDFYTAKSASMAETEEHFARQLRGISDDLPEMDDLAVVGGV
;
A
#
# COMPACT_ATOMS: atom_id res chain seq x y z
N MET A 1 34.32 -7.74 27.99
CA MET A 1 33.50 -7.09 26.94
C MET A 1 33.23 -5.60 27.20
N ALA A 2 32.72 -5.19 28.37
CA ALA A 2 32.44 -3.77 28.67
C ALA A 2 33.69 -2.87 28.64
N GLN A 3 34.86 -3.36 29.09
CA GLN A 3 36.13 -2.63 28.97
C GLN A 3 36.64 -2.50 27.52
N LEU A 4 36.46 -3.55 26.71
CA LEU A 4 36.77 -3.54 25.26
C LEU A 4 35.87 -2.56 24.50
N LEU A 5 34.59 -2.47 24.86
CA LEU A 5 33.65 -1.47 24.31
C LEU A 5 34.00 -0.04 24.75
N SER A 6 34.58 0.15 25.95
CA SER A 6 35.04 1.47 26.41
C SER A 6 36.32 1.93 25.69
N GLN A 7 37.26 1.01 25.41
CA GLN A 7 38.49 1.33 24.69
C GLN A 7 38.24 1.53 23.18
N PHE A 8 37.29 0.81 22.58
CA PHE A 8 36.89 1.02 21.18
C PHE A 8 36.19 2.38 20.99
N ARG A 9 35.40 2.83 21.97
CA ARG A 9 34.78 4.17 21.96
C ARG A 9 35.79 5.30 22.19
N LEU A 10 36.79 5.12 23.04
CA LEU A 10 37.81 6.14 23.30
C LEU A 10 38.78 6.34 22.12
N ASN A 11 39.04 5.30 21.31
CA ASN A 11 39.89 5.42 20.12
C ASN A 11 39.18 6.06 18.91
N GLN A 12 37.84 6.02 18.84
CA GLN A 12 37.05 6.71 17.81
C GLN A 12 36.88 8.22 18.10
N VAL A 13 37.02 8.66 19.36
CA VAL A 13 36.84 10.08 19.76
C VAL A 13 38.07 10.96 19.49
N LYS A 14 39.22 10.38 19.13
CA LYS A 14 40.43 11.14 18.79
C LYS A 14 40.43 11.77 17.38
N LYS A 15 39.39 11.54 16.56
CA LYS A 15 39.25 12.11 15.20
C LYS A 15 38.12 13.11 15.00
N PHE A 16 37.46 13.55 16.06
CA PHE A 16 36.43 14.58 15.94
C PHE A 16 37.02 15.99 16.04
N SER A 17 36.64 16.84 15.10
CA SER A 17 36.95 18.27 15.13
C SER A 17 36.40 18.88 16.42
N LYS A 18 37.04 19.95 16.90
CA LYS A 18 36.55 20.72 18.07
C LYS A 18 35.09 21.19 17.89
N LYS A 19 34.63 21.27 16.63
CA LYS A 19 33.23 21.57 16.25
C LYS A 19 32.26 20.42 16.58
N ASP A 20 32.63 19.17 16.34
CA ASP A 20 31.76 18.00 16.51
C ASP A 20 31.56 17.65 18.00
N LYS A 21 32.55 17.95 18.85
CA LYS A 21 32.43 17.81 20.31
C LYS A 21 31.41 18.80 20.90
N ASN A 22 31.25 19.98 20.30
CA ASN A 22 30.26 20.97 20.75
C ASN A 22 28.82 20.60 20.29
N GLU A 23 28.67 19.88 19.17
CA GLU A 23 27.36 19.40 18.72
C GLU A 23 26.88 18.17 19.49
N LEU A 24 27.78 17.28 19.89
CA LEU A 24 27.44 16.13 20.74
C LEU A 24 26.92 16.54 22.13
N VAL A 25 27.45 17.64 22.69
CA VAL A 25 26.98 18.23 23.95
C VAL A 25 25.60 18.89 23.80
N ARG A 26 25.28 19.46 22.62
CA ARG A 26 23.93 19.96 22.32
C ARG A 26 22.91 18.84 22.16
N PHE A 27 23.31 17.69 21.61
CA PHE A 27 22.42 16.55 21.40
C PHE A 27 22.02 15.85 22.71
N GLN A 28 22.91 15.83 23.72
CA GLN A 28 22.59 15.25 25.03
C GLN A 28 21.62 16.12 25.86
N GLY A 29 21.52 17.42 25.59
CA GLY A 29 20.52 18.31 26.21
C GLY A 29 19.08 18.03 25.79
N PHE A 30 18.86 17.37 24.65
CA PHE A 30 17.52 17.09 24.12
C PHE A 30 16.84 15.87 24.76
N GLY A 31 17.60 14.94 25.36
CA GLY A 31 17.05 13.73 26.00
C GLY A 31 16.19 14.04 27.23
N LEU A 32 16.54 15.08 28.00
CA LEU A 32 15.78 15.48 29.18
C LEU A 32 14.42 16.11 28.79
N LEU A 33 14.38 16.89 27.71
CA LEU A 33 13.17 17.54 27.18
C LEU A 33 12.16 16.55 26.57
N ALA A 34 12.62 15.39 26.08
CA ALA A 34 11.74 14.34 25.55
C ALA A 34 10.88 13.67 26.64
N LEU A 35 11.40 13.56 27.87
CA LEU A 35 10.65 13.05 29.03
C LEU A 35 9.61 14.06 29.58
N PHE A 36 9.81 15.36 29.36
CA PHE A 36 8.85 16.39 29.75
C PHE A 36 7.58 16.41 28.89
N LYS A 37 7.62 15.93 27.64
CA LYS A 37 6.46 15.92 26.74
C LYS A 37 5.29 15.05 27.23
N PRO A 38 5.47 13.79 27.63
CA PRO A 38 4.36 12.97 28.12
C PRO A 38 3.84 13.44 29.50
N ILE A 39 4.72 13.90 30.39
CA ILE A 39 4.32 14.40 31.71
C ILE A 39 3.56 15.73 31.59
N GLY A 40 4.06 16.65 30.75
CA GLY A 40 3.36 17.90 30.45
C GLY A 40 2.00 17.66 29.80
N PHE A 41 1.90 16.70 28.90
CA PHE A 41 0.62 16.30 28.30
C PHE A 41 -0.33 15.68 29.32
N LEU A 42 0.15 14.85 30.24
CA LEU A 42 -0.68 14.24 31.29
C LEU A 42 -1.22 15.29 32.26
N ILE A 43 -0.37 16.22 32.73
CA ILE A 43 -0.78 17.34 33.60
C ILE A 43 -1.80 18.20 32.87
N PHE A 44 -1.56 18.47 31.58
CA PHE A 44 -2.47 19.25 30.75
C PHE A 44 -3.83 18.57 30.53
N ALA A 45 -3.84 17.28 30.17
CA ALA A 45 -5.06 16.51 29.97
C ALA A 45 -5.88 16.43 31.25
N THR A 46 -5.22 16.21 32.39
CA THR A 46 -5.87 16.18 33.72
C THR A 46 -6.48 17.54 34.07
N TYR A 47 -5.76 18.65 33.77
CA TYR A 47 -6.28 20.00 33.97
C TYR A 47 -7.51 20.28 33.10
N VAL A 48 -7.46 19.96 31.80
CA VAL A 48 -8.58 20.14 30.87
C VAL A 48 -9.79 19.30 31.27
N LEU A 49 -9.59 18.03 31.63
CA LEU A 49 -10.66 17.16 32.15
C LEU A 49 -11.28 17.69 33.43
N THR A 50 -10.47 18.23 34.36
CA THR A 50 -10.97 18.81 35.61
C THR A 50 -11.80 20.05 35.34
N VAL A 51 -11.34 20.96 34.45
CA VAL A 51 -12.10 22.15 34.05
C VAL A 51 -13.40 21.79 33.31
N LEU A 52 -13.38 20.80 32.42
CA LEU A 52 -14.57 20.30 31.73
C LEU A 52 -15.57 19.65 32.69
N TYR A 53 -15.09 18.80 33.60
CA TYR A 53 -15.91 18.17 34.62
C TYR A 53 -16.56 19.20 35.54
N CYS A 54 -15.79 20.21 35.97
CA CYS A 54 -16.29 21.30 36.81
C CYS A 54 -17.19 22.30 36.07
N THR A 55 -17.15 22.40 34.74
CA THR A 55 -18.05 23.30 33.99
C THR A 55 -19.34 22.62 33.53
N ILE A 56 -19.33 21.32 33.25
CA ILE A 56 -20.51 20.57 32.77
C ILE A 56 -21.48 20.23 33.90
N ILE A 57 -20.98 19.88 35.09
CA ILE A 57 -21.79 19.31 36.17
C ILE A 57 -22.58 20.31 37.04
N PRO A 58 -22.17 21.58 37.27
CA PRO A 58 -22.87 22.42 38.27
C PRO A 58 -24.12 23.16 37.77
N VAL A 59 -24.52 23.05 36.50
CA VAL A 59 -25.65 23.86 35.99
C VAL A 59 -27.02 23.43 36.56
N SER A 60 -27.13 22.28 37.21
CA SER A 60 -28.43 21.72 37.63
C SER A 60 -28.82 21.91 39.11
N THR A 61 -27.92 22.30 40.01
CA THR A 61 -28.24 22.38 41.44
C THR A 61 -28.61 23.81 41.88
N LYS A 62 -29.89 24.03 42.17
CA LYS A 62 -30.43 25.31 42.69
C LYS A 62 -29.67 25.75 43.95
N ASN A 63 -29.06 26.93 43.88
CA ASN A 63 -28.12 27.53 44.85
C ASN A 63 -28.77 28.00 46.18
N ASN A 64 -29.94 27.47 46.57
CA ASN A 64 -30.71 27.96 47.72
C ASN A 64 -30.03 27.67 49.07
N GLY A 65 -29.15 26.66 49.15
CA GLY A 65 -28.48 26.26 50.41
C GLY A 65 -27.27 27.13 50.81
N TYR A 66 -26.72 27.95 49.90
CA TYR A 66 -25.47 28.68 50.16
C TYR A 66 -25.64 29.79 51.21
N VAL A 67 -26.71 30.58 51.12
CA VAL A 67 -26.97 31.70 52.06
C VAL A 67 -27.21 31.16 53.48
N GLU A 68 -27.92 30.05 53.61
CA GLU A 68 -28.21 29.42 54.89
C GLU A 68 -26.93 28.91 55.58
N GLN A 69 -26.02 28.28 54.83
CA GLN A 69 -24.75 27.81 55.40
C GLN A 69 -23.81 28.93 55.82
N VAL A 70 -23.71 30.02 55.04
CA VAL A 70 -22.91 31.19 55.43
C VAL A 70 -23.43 31.76 56.76
N THR A 71 -24.74 31.81 56.94
CA THR A 71 -25.37 32.24 58.20
C THR A 71 -25.08 31.27 59.35
N ARG A 72 -25.13 29.96 59.13
CA ARG A 72 -24.75 28.95 60.14
C ARG A 72 -23.30 29.06 60.57
N VAL A 73 -22.36 29.25 59.63
CA VAL A 73 -20.93 29.40 59.96
C VAL A 73 -20.67 30.70 60.73
N ARG A 74 -21.41 31.79 60.48
CA ARG A 74 -21.33 33.02 61.29
C ARG A 74 -21.72 32.82 62.75
N GLN A 75 -22.58 31.85 63.06
CA GLN A 75 -23.01 31.55 64.43
C GLN A 75 -21.98 30.72 65.21
N ILE A 76 -21.01 30.09 64.52
CA ILE A 76 -19.95 29.30 65.17
C ILE A 76 -18.90 30.25 65.78
N SER A 77 -18.56 30.04 67.06
CA SER A 77 -17.71 30.96 67.84
C SER A 77 -16.19 30.75 67.69
N THR A 78 -15.74 29.74 66.94
CA THR A 78 -14.30 29.45 66.84
C THR A 78 -13.58 30.45 65.94
N ALA A 79 -12.44 30.98 66.40
CA ALA A 79 -11.63 31.94 65.66
C ALA A 79 -11.23 31.42 64.26
N GLY A 80 -10.94 30.13 64.14
CA GLY A 80 -10.59 29.48 62.87
C GLY A 80 -11.72 29.47 61.84
N ALA A 81 -12.96 29.18 62.26
CA ALA A 81 -14.12 29.20 61.36
C ALA A 81 -14.43 30.61 60.85
N ARG A 82 -14.26 31.64 61.71
CA ARG A 82 -14.40 33.04 61.31
C ARG A 82 -13.34 33.45 60.29
N SER A 83 -12.07 33.10 60.54
CA SER A 83 -10.99 33.37 59.58
C SER A 83 -11.26 32.73 58.22
N LEU A 84 -11.70 31.47 58.21
CA LEU A 84 -12.04 30.74 56.98
C LEU A 84 -13.20 31.41 56.22
N LEU A 85 -14.21 31.87 56.94
CA LEU A 85 -15.36 32.55 56.36
C LEU A 85 -14.98 33.91 55.77
N THR A 86 -14.18 34.70 56.48
CA THR A 86 -13.69 36.00 55.99
C THR A 86 -12.91 35.81 54.69
N GLU A 87 -11.98 34.86 54.68
CA GLU A 87 -11.18 34.55 53.49
C GLU A 87 -12.06 34.11 52.30
N HIS A 88 -13.04 33.23 52.55
CA HIS A 88 -14.00 32.82 51.53
C HIS A 88 -14.79 34.01 50.95
N LEU A 89 -15.23 34.95 51.80
CA LEU A 89 -15.95 36.14 51.35
C LEU A 89 -15.07 37.04 50.49
N GLU A 90 -13.79 37.22 50.86
CA GLU A 90 -12.82 38.00 50.09
C GLU A 90 -12.56 37.38 48.71
N LEU A 91 -12.28 36.07 48.65
CA LEU A 91 -12.06 35.34 47.40
C LEU A 91 -13.31 35.37 46.49
N ARG A 92 -14.50 35.25 47.10
CA ARG A 92 -15.77 35.36 46.38
C ARG A 92 -16.00 36.76 45.83
N GLU A 93 -15.76 37.81 46.62
CA GLU A 93 -15.90 39.18 46.14
C GLU A 93 -14.94 39.47 44.99
N TRP A 94 -13.72 38.94 45.07
CA TRP A 94 -12.76 39.03 43.98
C TRP A 94 -13.31 38.38 42.70
N LEU A 95 -13.81 37.13 42.78
CA LEU A 95 -14.41 36.44 41.63
C LEU A 95 -15.68 37.13 41.13
N LYS A 96 -16.47 37.74 42.01
CA LYS A 96 -17.62 38.55 41.60
C LYS A 96 -17.21 39.79 40.81
N LYS A 97 -16.08 40.41 41.17
CA LYS A 97 -15.57 41.63 40.53
C LYS A 97 -14.78 41.37 39.25
N ARG A 98 -14.05 40.26 39.18
CA ARG A 98 -13.07 39.96 38.11
C ARG A 98 -13.39 38.69 37.32
N GLY A 99 -14.11 37.76 37.92
CA GLY A 99 -14.44 36.46 37.33
C GLY A 99 -15.69 36.48 36.45
N THR A 100 -15.98 35.34 35.80
CA THR A 100 -17.24 35.11 35.08
C THR A 100 -18.31 34.61 36.05
N SER A 101 -19.58 34.68 35.63
CA SER A 101 -20.68 34.06 36.38
C SER A 101 -20.45 32.55 36.60
N GLY A 102 -19.85 31.86 35.63
CA GLY A 102 -19.48 30.44 35.73
C GLY A 102 -18.38 30.18 36.76
N GLU A 103 -17.27 30.91 36.70
CA GLU A 103 -16.17 30.81 37.69
C GLU A 103 -16.68 31.07 39.11
N LEU A 104 -17.52 32.09 39.28
CA LEU A 104 -18.15 32.41 40.56
C LEU A 104 -19.07 31.27 41.03
N ALA A 105 -19.89 30.70 40.16
CA ALA A 105 -20.80 29.62 40.51
C ALA A 105 -20.04 28.34 40.92
N ILE A 106 -18.98 27.97 40.20
CA ILE A 106 -18.13 26.82 40.53
C ILE A 106 -17.44 27.03 41.88
N PHE A 107 -16.90 28.22 42.12
CA PHE A 107 -16.28 28.56 43.41
C PHE A 107 -17.30 28.51 44.55
N GLN A 108 -18.51 29.04 44.34
CA GLN A 108 -19.59 28.99 45.33
C GLN A 108 -20.02 27.55 45.65
N TRP A 109 -20.15 26.70 44.64
CA TRP A 109 -20.47 25.28 44.82
C TRP A 109 -19.38 24.54 45.60
N TYR A 110 -18.12 24.76 45.24
CA TYR A 110 -16.97 24.13 45.91
C TYR A 110 -16.83 24.61 47.36
N SER A 111 -16.88 25.93 47.58
CA SER A 111 -16.81 26.52 48.92
C SER A 111 -17.99 26.11 49.80
N HIS A 112 -19.19 25.94 49.25
CA HIS A 112 -20.33 25.36 49.97
C HIS A 112 -20.01 23.96 50.51
N SER A 113 -19.46 23.08 49.67
CA SER A 113 -19.05 21.74 50.08
C SER A 113 -17.97 21.77 51.18
N MET A 114 -17.06 22.75 51.14
CA MET A 114 -16.02 22.90 52.17
C MET A 114 -16.58 23.45 53.49
N LEU A 115 -17.49 24.43 53.42
CA LEU A 115 -18.11 25.09 54.57
C LEU A 115 -19.13 24.20 55.28
N SER A 116 -19.85 23.35 54.54
CA SER A 116 -20.84 22.42 55.12
C SER A 116 -20.23 21.49 56.17
N GLY A 117 -18.97 21.07 55.98
CA GLY A 117 -18.26 20.23 56.93
C GLY A 117 -17.67 20.97 58.13
N VAL A 118 -17.66 22.31 58.14
CA VAL A 118 -17.02 23.12 59.21
C VAL A 118 -17.77 23.00 60.53
N THR A 119 -19.09 22.82 60.50
CA THR A 119 -19.91 22.63 61.71
C THR A 119 -19.56 21.37 62.51
N GLN A 120 -18.92 20.39 61.87
CA GLN A 120 -18.57 19.11 62.49
C GLN A 120 -17.08 18.98 62.87
N THR A 121 -16.23 19.92 62.45
CA THR A 121 -14.78 19.81 62.67
C THR A 121 -14.26 20.80 63.72
N THR A 122 -13.68 20.27 64.80
CA THR A 122 -13.06 21.07 65.88
C THR A 122 -11.54 21.17 65.76
N SER A 123 -10.90 20.37 64.90
CA SER A 123 -9.44 20.37 64.76
C SER A 123 -8.95 21.50 63.85
N GLY A 124 -7.97 22.27 64.33
CA GLY A 124 -7.35 23.37 63.57
C GLY A 124 -6.70 22.91 62.26
N PHE A 125 -6.17 21.67 62.21
CA PHE A 125 -5.58 21.09 61.01
C PHE A 125 -6.60 20.91 59.87
N SER A 126 -7.80 20.42 60.17
CA SER A 126 -8.83 20.22 59.14
C SER A 126 -9.33 21.55 58.57
N LEU A 127 -9.48 22.57 59.43
CA LEU A 127 -9.79 23.94 59.02
C LEU A 127 -8.70 24.52 58.10
N GLY A 128 -7.43 24.31 58.44
CA GLY A 128 -6.29 24.73 57.61
C GLY A 128 -6.26 24.06 56.23
N MET A 129 -6.52 22.75 56.17
CA MET A 129 -6.61 22.02 54.89
C MET A 129 -7.75 22.54 54.01
N LYS A 130 -8.93 22.81 54.59
CA LYS A 130 -10.07 23.39 53.86
C LYS A 130 -9.73 24.78 53.31
N ALA A 131 -9.04 25.62 54.08
CA ALA A 131 -8.54 26.91 53.61
C ALA A 131 -7.60 26.77 52.41
N ALA A 132 -6.60 25.88 52.52
CA ALA A 132 -5.64 25.63 51.45
C ALA A 132 -6.31 25.16 50.16
N PHE A 133 -7.29 24.26 50.26
CA PHE A 133 -8.06 23.79 49.12
C PHE A 133 -8.90 24.89 48.45
N MET A 134 -9.55 25.76 49.24
CA MET A 134 -10.27 26.91 48.69
C MET A 134 -9.34 27.88 47.95
N ARG A 135 -8.14 28.16 48.50
CA ARG A 135 -7.12 28.98 47.82
C ARG A 135 -6.67 28.35 46.51
N MET A 136 -6.40 27.04 46.53
CA MET A 136 -5.97 26.32 45.33
C MET A 136 -7.05 26.37 44.24
N MET A 137 -8.31 26.13 44.58
CA MET A 137 -9.41 26.23 43.63
C MET A 137 -9.60 27.66 43.11
N PHE A 138 -9.50 28.66 43.97
CA PHE A 138 -9.52 30.06 43.55
C PHE A 138 -8.39 30.37 42.55
N LEU A 139 -7.15 29.95 42.83
CA LEU A 139 -6.02 30.16 41.92
C LEU A 139 -6.24 29.47 40.57
N LEU A 140 -6.76 28.25 40.56
CA LEU A 140 -7.08 27.52 39.33
C LEU A 140 -8.14 28.25 38.50
N LEU A 141 -9.21 28.72 39.15
CA LEU A 141 -10.28 29.48 38.48
C LEU A 141 -9.79 30.85 37.98
N ALA A 142 -9.04 31.58 38.81
CA ALA A 142 -8.50 32.89 38.47
C ALA A 142 -7.47 32.85 37.31
N SER A 143 -6.72 31.74 37.18
CA SER A 143 -5.74 31.53 36.10
C SER A 143 -6.31 30.82 34.86
N SER A 144 -7.53 30.30 34.94
CA SER A 144 -8.13 29.48 33.87
C SER A 144 -8.15 30.15 32.49
N ARG A 145 -8.40 31.47 32.44
CA ARG A 145 -8.40 32.22 31.17
C ARG A 145 -7.00 32.39 30.58
N LEU A 146 -5.98 32.57 31.42
CA LEU A 146 -4.58 32.64 30.96
C LEU A 146 -4.12 31.28 30.45
N CYS A 147 -4.51 30.19 31.13
CA CYS A 147 -4.26 28.84 30.65
C CYS A 147 -4.95 28.58 29.31
N LEU A 148 -6.22 28.97 29.15
CA LEU A 148 -6.94 28.84 27.89
C LEU A 148 -6.27 29.63 26.76
N LEU A 149 -5.83 30.87 27.04
CA LEU A 149 -5.11 31.69 26.07
C LEU A 149 -3.79 31.04 25.65
N ALA A 150 -3.02 30.50 26.60
CA ALA A 150 -1.78 29.78 26.31
C ALA A 150 -2.02 28.55 25.43
N VAL A 151 -3.12 27.83 25.64
CA VAL A 151 -3.52 26.69 24.79
C VAL A 151 -3.87 27.14 23.38
N ILE A 152 -4.65 28.21 23.24
CA ILE A 152 -5.02 28.75 21.92
C ILE A 152 -3.76 29.19 21.17
N ILE A 153 -2.83 29.88 21.84
CA ILE A 153 -1.54 30.28 21.25
C ILE A 153 -0.72 29.05 20.85
N ALA A 154 -0.62 28.04 21.72
CA ALA A 154 0.12 26.82 21.43
C ALA A 154 -0.49 26.03 20.25
N VAL A 155 -1.82 25.95 20.15
CA VAL A 155 -2.52 25.31 19.03
C VAL A 155 -2.34 26.12 17.75
N TYR A 156 -2.42 27.45 17.82
CA TYR A 156 -2.20 28.33 16.66
C TYR A 156 -0.77 28.21 16.13
N MET A 157 0.24 28.33 17.01
CA MET A 157 1.65 28.14 16.66
C MET A 157 1.92 26.71 16.17
N GLY A 158 1.31 25.70 16.80
CA GLY A 158 1.40 24.30 16.41
C GLY A 158 0.82 24.04 15.02
N ARG A 159 -0.34 24.62 14.70
CA ARG A 159 -0.95 24.55 13.35
C ARG A 159 -0.09 25.25 12.30
N GLN A 160 0.55 26.36 12.65
CA GLN A 160 1.50 27.02 11.75
C GLN A 160 2.76 26.19 11.53
N SER A 161 3.29 25.52 12.56
CA SER A 161 4.44 24.60 12.43
C SER A 161 4.11 23.28 11.75
N LEU A 162 2.83 22.91 11.70
CA LEU A 162 2.32 21.72 11.00
C LEU A 162 1.94 22.00 9.55
N LYS A 163 2.19 23.20 9.02
CA LYS A 163 2.04 23.42 7.58
C LYS A 163 2.99 22.46 6.87
N PRO A 164 2.47 21.47 6.11
CA PRO A 164 3.33 20.67 5.27
C PRO A 164 4.06 21.63 4.33
N TYR A 165 5.36 21.46 4.21
CA TYR A 165 6.19 22.29 3.34
C TYR A 165 5.61 22.27 1.91
N GLU A 166 5.01 23.38 1.48
CA GLU A 166 4.51 23.62 0.12
C GLU A 166 5.63 24.22 -0.73
N GLY A 167 6.76 23.52 -0.87
CA GLY A 167 7.77 23.90 -1.85
C GLY A 167 7.35 23.48 -3.26
N ALA A 168 7.75 24.27 -4.26
CA ALA A 168 7.65 23.89 -5.66
C ALA A 168 8.34 22.53 -5.88
N ASN A 169 7.52 21.49 -6.11
CA ASN A 169 7.90 20.14 -6.55
C ASN A 169 9.37 19.76 -6.30
N LEU A 170 9.78 19.67 -5.03
CA LEU A 170 11.02 18.99 -4.71
C LEU A 170 10.78 17.48 -4.77
N LEU A 171 11.79 16.76 -5.26
CA LEU A 171 12.02 15.36 -4.93
C LEU A 171 12.19 15.23 -3.41
N GLY A 172 11.07 15.36 -2.68
CA GLY A 172 11.02 15.39 -1.23
C GLY A 172 10.64 14.03 -0.66
N GLN A 173 11.52 13.51 0.21
CA GLN A 173 11.19 12.47 1.17
C GLN A 173 9.97 12.91 2.01
N THR A 174 8.98 12.03 2.17
CA THR A 174 7.91 12.25 3.15
C THR A 174 8.35 11.65 4.50
N GLY A 175 8.17 12.43 5.57
CA GLY A 175 8.76 12.27 6.90
C GLY A 175 8.32 11.08 7.75
N ASN A 176 8.16 9.88 7.19
CA ASN A 176 7.84 8.65 7.94
C ASN A 176 9.01 7.65 8.02
N GLY A 177 10.26 8.09 7.89
CA GLY A 177 11.43 7.21 8.05
C GLY A 177 11.55 6.11 6.96
N ARG A 178 10.89 6.28 5.81
CA ARG A 178 11.04 5.41 4.64
C ARG A 178 11.75 6.15 3.51
N LEU A 179 12.79 5.51 2.96
CA LEU A 179 13.58 5.96 1.83
C LEU A 179 12.68 6.23 0.62
N PHE A 180 12.53 7.48 0.20
CA PHE A 180 11.95 7.82 -1.08
C PHE A 180 13.08 7.95 -2.11
N TYR A 181 13.08 7.02 -3.07
CA TYR A 181 14.10 6.86 -4.10
C TYR A 181 13.97 7.95 -5.17
N SER A 182 14.87 8.94 -5.14
CA SER A 182 15.21 9.76 -6.32
C SER A 182 16.39 9.17 -7.10
N GLY A 183 16.77 7.91 -6.87
CA GLY A 183 17.90 7.28 -7.55
C GLY A 183 19.28 7.84 -7.18
N ILE A 184 19.35 8.90 -6.39
CA ILE A 184 20.61 9.53 -5.94
C ILE A 184 20.82 9.24 -4.46
N ARG A 185 21.91 8.53 -4.14
CA ARG A 185 22.31 8.20 -2.77
C ARG A 185 22.96 9.42 -2.11
N SER A 186 22.16 10.43 -1.78
CA SER A 186 22.61 11.57 -0.97
C SER A 186 22.39 11.27 0.52
N ALA A 187 23.46 11.26 1.31
CA ALA A 187 23.36 11.16 2.76
C ALA A 187 22.83 12.49 3.31
N LEU A 188 21.69 12.46 4.00
CA LEU A 188 21.12 13.61 4.72
C LEU A 188 21.93 13.90 5.98
N VAL A 189 23.14 14.41 5.81
CA VAL A 189 24.01 14.74 6.95
C VAL A 189 23.63 16.10 7.55
N ASN A 190 22.96 16.96 6.78
CA ASN A 190 22.66 18.32 7.18
C ASN A 190 21.21 18.70 6.80
N LEU A 191 20.33 18.74 7.79
CA LEU A 191 18.99 19.33 7.68
C LEU A 191 18.99 20.67 8.42
N THR A 192 18.32 21.65 7.84
CA THR A 192 17.95 22.93 8.48
C THR A 192 16.99 22.70 9.65
N PRO A 193 16.85 23.68 10.57
CA PRO A 193 15.88 23.61 11.67
C PRO A 193 14.43 23.40 11.22
N GLU A 194 14.05 23.80 10.00
CA GLU A 194 12.73 23.53 9.41
C GLU A 194 12.60 22.12 8.79
N GLY A 195 13.66 21.30 8.82
CA GLY A 195 13.67 19.96 8.24
C GLY A 195 13.97 19.90 6.74
N ALA A 196 14.34 21.02 6.11
CA ALA A 196 14.79 21.05 4.72
C ALA A 196 16.29 20.69 4.60
N PRO A 197 16.76 20.05 3.51
CA PRO A 197 18.19 19.82 3.28
C PRO A 197 18.97 21.15 3.27
N ASP A 198 20.18 21.19 3.83
CA ASP A 198 21.03 22.39 3.84
C ASP A 198 21.51 22.81 2.43
N LYS A 199 21.61 21.84 1.52
CA LYS A 199 21.93 22.03 0.10
C LYS A 199 20.74 21.66 -0.75
N HIS A 200 20.11 22.68 -1.33
CA HIS A 200 19.12 22.52 -2.38
C HIS A 200 19.86 22.43 -3.72
N LEU A 201 19.90 21.25 -4.34
CA LEU A 201 20.26 21.15 -5.75
C LEU A 201 18.96 21.26 -6.57
N ILE A 202 18.60 22.48 -6.94
CA ILE A 202 17.68 22.73 -8.04
C ILE A 202 18.35 22.17 -9.30
N GLY A 203 17.68 21.28 -10.03
CA GLY A 203 18.23 20.77 -11.30
C GLY A 203 19.25 19.63 -11.22
N LEU A 204 19.08 18.67 -10.29
CA LEU A 204 19.94 17.46 -10.24
C LEU A 204 19.96 16.63 -11.54
N ALA A 205 18.98 16.84 -12.42
CA ALA A 205 18.85 16.18 -13.71
C ALA A 205 18.58 17.24 -14.79
N CYS A 206 19.54 18.13 -15.06
CA CYS A 206 19.49 19.05 -16.20
C CYS A 206 20.32 18.45 -17.36
N PRO A 207 19.76 17.50 -18.13
CA PRO A 207 20.43 17.03 -19.34
C PRO A 207 20.64 18.20 -20.31
N VAL A 208 21.64 18.06 -21.17
CA VAL A 208 21.88 19.00 -22.27
C VAL A 208 20.65 19.00 -23.18
N VAL A 209 20.24 20.17 -23.63
CA VAL A 209 19.08 20.37 -24.51
C VAL A 209 19.59 20.98 -25.81
N ALA A 210 19.17 20.45 -26.95
CA ALA A 210 19.47 21.00 -28.27
C ALA A 210 18.80 22.37 -28.47
N GLU A 211 19.33 23.17 -29.39
CA GLU A 211 18.73 24.47 -29.71
C GLU A 211 17.34 24.28 -30.36
N PRO A 212 16.35 25.17 -30.11
CA PRO A 212 14.99 24.99 -30.63
C PRO A 212 14.92 24.74 -32.14
N SER A 213 15.75 25.43 -32.94
CA SER A 213 15.82 25.23 -34.39
C SER A 213 16.33 23.84 -34.79
N GLU A 214 17.21 23.24 -34.00
CA GLU A 214 17.68 21.85 -34.22
C GLU A 214 16.55 20.86 -33.90
N VAL A 215 15.77 21.12 -32.85
CA VAL A 215 14.61 20.30 -32.50
C VAL A 215 13.55 20.38 -33.60
N GLU A 216 13.17 21.59 -34.03
CA GLU A 216 12.17 21.82 -35.08
C GLU A 216 12.55 21.17 -36.42
N SER A 217 13.85 21.16 -36.76
CA SER A 217 14.34 20.54 -38.00
C SER A 217 14.52 19.02 -37.91
N SER A 218 14.52 18.44 -36.70
CA SER A 218 14.61 17.00 -36.47
C SER A 218 13.31 16.27 -36.85
N GLU A 219 13.40 14.98 -37.18
CA GLU A 219 12.21 14.14 -37.46
C GLU A 219 11.25 14.07 -36.28
N LEU A 220 11.77 14.13 -35.04
CA LEU A 220 10.96 14.15 -33.83
C LEU A 220 10.20 15.46 -33.68
N GLY A 221 10.84 16.61 -33.94
CA GLY A 221 10.18 17.92 -33.91
C GLY A 221 9.15 18.09 -35.01
N LYS A 222 9.43 17.59 -36.22
CA LYS A 222 8.45 17.54 -37.32
C LYS A 222 7.22 16.72 -36.92
N LEU A 223 7.41 15.54 -36.33
CA LEU A 223 6.29 14.72 -35.85
C LEU A 223 5.46 15.44 -34.79
N LEU A 224 6.09 16.17 -33.86
CA LEU A 224 5.38 16.96 -32.86
C LEU A 224 4.56 18.09 -33.49
N ALA A 225 5.11 18.78 -34.49
CA ALA A 225 4.39 19.83 -35.20
C ALA A 225 3.22 19.26 -36.05
N GLU A 226 3.46 18.16 -36.77
CA GLU A 226 2.45 17.48 -37.61
C GLU A 226 1.24 16.98 -36.81
N GLU A 227 1.47 16.51 -35.59
CA GLU A 227 0.42 15.98 -34.70
C GLU A 227 -0.12 17.03 -33.70
N GLU A 228 0.31 18.30 -33.82
CA GLU A 228 -0.07 19.42 -32.92
C GLU A 228 0.25 19.16 -31.43
N LEU A 229 1.43 18.59 -31.16
CA LEU A 229 1.90 18.16 -29.83
C LEU A 229 3.09 18.98 -29.32
N ASP A 230 3.35 20.13 -29.92
CA ASP A 230 4.52 20.99 -29.78
C ASP A 230 4.53 21.89 -28.51
N SER A 231 3.95 21.40 -27.40
CA SER A 231 4.06 22.08 -26.10
C SER A 231 5.52 22.35 -25.69
N GLU A 232 5.75 23.39 -24.88
CA GLU A 232 7.11 23.76 -24.44
C GLU A 232 7.80 22.60 -23.70
N THR A 233 7.04 21.79 -22.96
CA THR A 233 7.52 20.57 -22.31
C THR A 233 7.93 19.50 -23.32
N ASN A 234 7.11 19.24 -24.34
CA ASN A 234 7.42 18.22 -25.35
C ASN A 234 8.60 18.63 -26.22
N GLN A 235 8.69 19.91 -26.61
CA GLN A 235 9.84 20.46 -27.34
C GLN A 235 11.12 20.36 -26.49
N ALA A 236 11.06 20.70 -25.20
CA ALA A 236 12.21 20.56 -24.32
C ALA A 236 12.66 19.09 -24.15
N LEU A 237 11.71 18.14 -23.99
CA LEU A 237 12.04 16.71 -23.93
C LEU A 237 12.63 16.20 -25.26
N ALA A 238 12.08 16.63 -26.39
CA ALA A 238 12.64 16.31 -27.70
C ALA A 238 14.04 16.89 -27.85
N GLY A 239 14.29 18.11 -27.38
CA GLY A 239 15.62 18.73 -27.35
C GLY A 239 16.64 17.95 -26.51
N VAL A 240 16.23 17.36 -25.40
CA VAL A 240 17.10 16.44 -24.62
C VAL A 240 17.47 15.21 -25.43
N ILE A 241 16.53 14.65 -26.18
CA ILE A 241 16.74 13.45 -27.00
C ILE A 241 17.64 13.78 -28.21
N VAL A 242 17.39 14.91 -28.88
CA VAL A 242 18.14 15.37 -30.06
C VAL A 242 19.59 15.74 -29.69
N ALA A 243 19.81 16.34 -28.52
CA ALA A 243 21.16 16.58 -28.01
C ALA A 243 21.96 15.29 -27.72
N ALA A 244 21.28 14.15 -27.64
CA ALA A 244 21.86 12.87 -27.28
C ALA A 244 21.66 11.81 -28.38
N THR A 245 21.69 12.23 -29.65
CA THR A 245 21.51 11.37 -30.84
C THR A 245 22.50 10.22 -30.93
N GLU A 246 23.71 10.40 -30.41
CA GLU A 246 24.77 9.37 -30.38
C GLU A 246 24.53 8.28 -29.32
N LEU A 247 23.60 8.49 -28.37
CA LEU A 247 23.28 7.45 -27.40
C LEU A 247 22.57 6.27 -28.08
N PRO A 248 22.91 5.02 -27.72
CA PRO A 248 22.15 3.87 -28.19
C PRO A 248 20.74 3.93 -27.61
N ALA A 249 19.76 3.43 -28.37
CA ALA A 249 18.38 3.36 -27.89
C ALA A 249 18.22 2.36 -26.73
N TYR A 250 18.99 1.28 -26.72
CA TYR A 250 18.95 0.23 -25.70
C TYR A 250 20.36 -0.21 -25.32
N VAL A 251 20.52 -0.59 -24.04
CA VAL A 251 21.76 -1.17 -23.52
C VAL A 251 21.37 -2.44 -22.80
N ALA A 252 22.11 -3.51 -23.06
CA ALA A 252 21.84 -4.81 -22.47
C ALA A 252 22.03 -4.78 -20.94
N GLU A 253 21.25 -5.59 -20.24
CA GLU A 253 21.57 -5.91 -18.85
C GLU A 253 22.87 -6.72 -18.79
N PRO A 254 23.66 -6.61 -17.71
CA PRO A 254 24.91 -7.35 -17.59
C PRO A 254 24.74 -8.85 -17.85
N GLY A 255 25.40 -9.37 -18.89
CA GLY A 255 25.31 -10.78 -19.30
C GLY A 255 24.39 -11.06 -20.49
N ASN A 256 23.55 -10.10 -20.88
CA ASN A 256 22.60 -10.25 -21.99
C ASN A 256 23.03 -9.57 -23.30
N ASP A 257 24.26 -9.06 -23.38
CA ASP A 257 24.80 -8.33 -24.54
C ASP A 257 24.52 -9.06 -25.87
N LYS A 258 24.82 -10.36 -25.92
CA LYS A 258 24.62 -11.19 -27.12
C LYS A 258 23.15 -11.33 -27.53
N HIS A 259 22.24 -11.34 -26.57
CA HIS A 259 20.80 -11.44 -26.83
C HIS A 259 20.30 -10.14 -27.46
N LEU A 260 20.71 -9.00 -26.91
CA LEU A 260 20.34 -7.69 -27.45
C LEU A 260 20.97 -7.44 -28.83
N GLU A 261 22.27 -7.71 -29.00
CA GLU A 261 22.98 -7.56 -30.27
C GLU A 261 22.38 -8.45 -31.37
N ALA A 262 21.96 -9.67 -31.01
CA ALA A 262 21.24 -10.53 -31.95
C ALA A 262 19.84 -9.98 -32.25
N ALA A 263 19.20 -9.31 -31.29
CA ALA A 263 17.81 -8.90 -31.38
C ALA A 263 17.59 -7.59 -32.16
N PHE A 264 18.53 -6.65 -32.06
CA PHE A 264 18.28 -5.26 -32.44
C PHE A 264 19.41 -4.69 -33.30
N GLN A 265 19.06 -4.02 -34.40
CA GLN A 265 20.03 -3.21 -35.16
C GLN A 265 20.23 -1.91 -34.40
N ASP A 266 21.46 -1.68 -33.92
CA ASP A 266 21.75 -0.50 -33.09
C ASP A 266 21.47 0.79 -33.88
N GLU A 267 20.50 1.54 -33.40
CA GLU A 267 20.07 2.82 -33.94
C GLU A 267 20.05 3.85 -32.80
N GLY A 268 20.30 5.11 -33.17
CA GLY A 268 20.39 6.21 -32.23
C GLY A 268 19.07 6.46 -31.49
N LEU A 269 19.19 7.01 -30.27
CA LEU A 269 18.09 7.28 -29.35
C LEU A 269 16.94 8.07 -29.99
N ALA A 270 17.26 9.08 -30.81
CA ALA A 270 16.28 9.96 -31.45
C ALA A 270 15.40 9.24 -32.47
N THR A 271 15.99 8.37 -33.30
CA THR A 271 15.26 7.58 -34.30
C THR A 271 14.30 6.62 -33.63
N MET A 272 14.74 5.93 -32.58
CA MET A 272 13.86 5.04 -31.81
C MET A 272 12.73 5.82 -31.11
N ALA A 273 13.03 6.99 -30.53
CA ALA A 273 12.02 7.82 -29.89
C ALA A 273 10.92 8.26 -30.88
N TYR A 274 11.29 8.60 -32.12
CA TYR A 274 10.36 8.92 -33.19
C TYR A 274 9.40 7.76 -33.49
N PHE A 275 9.93 6.55 -33.73
CA PHE A 275 9.09 5.39 -34.05
C PHE A 275 8.22 4.95 -32.87
N ALA A 276 8.74 5.03 -31.64
CA ALA A 276 7.98 4.70 -30.43
C ALA A 276 6.85 5.71 -30.15
N LEU A 277 7.10 7.00 -30.36
CA LEU A 277 6.08 8.05 -30.24
C LEU A 277 4.97 7.83 -31.27
N ARG A 278 5.35 7.64 -32.54
CA ARG A 278 4.41 7.34 -33.63
C ARG A 278 3.56 6.11 -33.28
N ALA A 279 4.16 5.02 -32.82
CA ALA A 279 3.45 3.82 -32.40
C ALA A 279 2.41 4.11 -31.30
N ALA A 280 2.79 4.82 -30.24
CA ALA A 280 1.88 5.15 -29.13
C ALA A 280 0.71 6.05 -29.56
N LEU A 281 0.94 7.00 -30.47
CA LEU A 281 -0.11 7.85 -31.02
C LEU A 281 -1.06 7.06 -31.94
N GLN A 282 -0.52 6.15 -32.76
CA GLN A 282 -1.33 5.27 -33.61
C GLN A 282 -2.21 4.32 -32.80
N VAL A 283 -1.69 3.75 -31.69
CA VAL A 283 -2.50 2.98 -30.73
C VAL A 283 -3.70 3.80 -30.26
N ARG A 284 -3.49 5.06 -29.85
CA ARG A 284 -4.57 5.95 -29.39
C ARG A 284 -5.61 6.16 -30.50
N LYS A 285 -5.17 6.53 -31.72
CA LYS A 285 -6.05 6.71 -32.89
C LYS A 285 -6.86 5.45 -33.20
N ARG A 286 -6.23 4.27 -33.18
CA ARG A 286 -6.91 3.00 -33.39
C ARG A 286 -7.94 2.69 -32.31
N CYS A 287 -7.65 3.01 -31.04
CA CYS A 287 -8.60 2.84 -29.94
C CYS A 287 -9.87 3.68 -30.10
N GLU A 288 -9.84 4.78 -30.87
CA GLU A 288 -11.04 5.60 -31.16
C GLU A 288 -12.01 4.86 -32.11
N HIS A 289 -11.48 4.02 -33.01
CA HIS A 289 -12.26 3.33 -34.03
C HIS A 289 -12.53 1.84 -33.69
N GLU A 290 -11.57 1.15 -33.08
CA GLU A 290 -11.62 -0.29 -32.78
C GLU A 290 -11.91 -0.53 -31.29
N GLN A 291 -13.17 -0.38 -30.87
CA GLN A 291 -13.56 -0.64 -29.48
C GLN A 291 -13.61 -2.13 -29.13
N GLN A 292 -13.74 -3.01 -30.12
CA GLN A 292 -13.88 -4.47 -29.93
C GLN A 292 -13.19 -5.23 -31.06
N SER A 293 -11.87 -5.36 -31.00
CA SER A 293 -11.17 -6.32 -31.86
C SER A 293 -10.84 -7.57 -31.03
N PRO A 294 -11.39 -8.74 -31.36
CA PRO A 294 -11.14 -9.98 -30.63
C PRO A 294 -9.66 -10.34 -30.70
N LEU A 295 -9.09 -10.74 -29.56
CA LEU A 295 -7.68 -11.10 -29.42
C LEU A 295 -7.40 -12.41 -30.16
N THR A 296 -6.86 -12.36 -31.37
CA THR A 296 -6.50 -13.59 -32.09
C THR A 296 -5.26 -14.28 -31.46
N PRO A 297 -5.32 -15.60 -31.18
CA PRO A 297 -4.23 -16.36 -30.55
C PRO A 297 -2.99 -16.61 -31.41
N GLU A 298 -3.00 -16.31 -32.71
CA GLU A 298 -2.01 -16.88 -33.65
C GLU A 298 -0.73 -16.04 -33.86
N SER A 299 -0.64 -14.82 -33.33
CA SER A 299 0.53 -13.93 -33.56
C SER A 299 1.72 -14.16 -32.62
N TYR A 300 1.65 -15.13 -31.70
CA TYR A 300 2.73 -15.40 -30.73
C TYR A 300 3.94 -16.13 -31.30
N ARG A 301 3.84 -16.66 -32.52
CA ARG A 301 4.97 -17.36 -33.13
C ARG A 301 6.03 -16.33 -33.49
N THR A 302 6.92 -16.12 -32.52
CA THR A 302 8.35 -15.84 -32.64
C THR A 302 8.81 -15.74 -34.09
N ASN A 303 8.48 -14.64 -34.75
CA ASN A 303 9.40 -14.11 -35.74
C ASN A 303 10.67 -13.88 -34.93
N SER A 304 11.67 -14.74 -35.15
CA SER A 304 12.97 -14.62 -34.50
C SER A 304 13.36 -13.15 -34.69
N MET A 305 13.41 -12.37 -33.61
CA MET A 305 13.65 -10.94 -33.67
C MET A 305 15.10 -10.66 -34.06
N LYS A 306 15.65 -11.31 -35.10
CA LYS A 306 17.06 -11.15 -35.44
C LYS A 306 17.25 -9.84 -36.18
N GLY A 307 17.91 -8.89 -35.53
CA GLY A 307 18.21 -7.57 -36.08
C GLY A 307 16.97 -6.79 -36.51
N ILE A 308 16.01 -6.58 -35.61
CA ILE A 308 14.86 -5.70 -35.87
C ILE A 308 15.35 -4.24 -35.99
N SER A 309 14.90 -3.51 -37.02
CA SER A 309 15.13 -2.07 -37.17
C SER A 309 14.23 -1.24 -36.25
N SER A 310 14.50 0.05 -36.04
CA SER A 310 13.61 0.89 -35.21
C SER A 310 12.19 1.01 -35.78
N GLU A 311 12.04 1.02 -37.11
CA GLU A 311 10.73 1.06 -37.76
C GLU A 311 9.94 -0.23 -37.48
N ALA A 312 10.57 -1.38 -37.67
CA ALA A 312 9.95 -2.67 -37.38
C ALA A 312 9.66 -2.84 -35.89
N TYR A 313 10.53 -2.32 -35.02
CA TYR A 313 10.29 -2.24 -33.57
C TYR A 313 9.06 -1.37 -33.27
N GLY A 314 8.93 -0.19 -33.88
CA GLY A 314 7.77 0.69 -33.72
C GLY A 314 6.46 0.01 -34.11
N ALA A 315 6.45 -0.68 -35.26
CA ALA A 315 5.28 -1.45 -35.70
C ALA A 315 4.92 -2.60 -34.74
N LEU A 316 5.93 -3.32 -34.24
CA LEU A 316 5.74 -4.37 -33.23
C LEU A 316 5.22 -3.80 -31.91
N LEU A 317 5.79 -2.69 -31.45
CA LEU A 317 5.38 -1.98 -30.24
C LEU A 317 3.92 -1.53 -30.34
N GLU A 318 3.49 -0.95 -31.46
CA GLU A 318 2.09 -0.57 -31.70
C GLU A 318 1.13 -1.75 -31.47
N GLN A 319 1.44 -2.89 -32.10
CA GLN A 319 0.64 -4.11 -31.98
C GLN A 319 0.60 -4.64 -30.55
N LEU A 320 1.74 -4.66 -29.86
CA LEU A 320 1.85 -5.18 -28.50
C LEU A 320 1.20 -4.25 -27.47
N ILE A 321 1.26 -2.93 -27.66
CA ILE A 321 0.51 -1.98 -26.84
C ILE A 321 -0.99 -2.22 -27.04
N MET A 322 -1.49 -2.24 -28.28
CA MET A 322 -2.91 -2.50 -28.56
C MET A 322 -3.40 -3.80 -27.90
N ARG A 323 -2.59 -4.86 -27.98
CA ARG A 323 -2.91 -6.18 -27.42
C ARG A 323 -2.93 -6.18 -25.88
N SER A 324 -1.95 -5.53 -25.25
CA SER A 324 -1.84 -5.50 -23.79
C SER A 324 -2.87 -4.62 -23.09
N LEU A 325 -3.53 -3.73 -23.82
CA LEU A 325 -4.62 -2.89 -23.32
C LEU A 325 -5.97 -3.63 -23.41
N SER A 326 -6.62 -3.79 -22.27
CA SER A 326 -8.01 -4.25 -22.20
C SER A 326 -9.00 -3.24 -22.81
N PRO A 327 -10.24 -3.63 -23.13
CA PRO A 327 -11.25 -2.70 -23.65
C PRO A 327 -11.44 -1.46 -22.76
N LYS A 328 -11.45 -1.64 -21.43
CA LYS A 328 -11.56 -0.54 -20.47
C LYS A 328 -10.35 0.40 -20.51
N LEU A 329 -9.15 -0.13 -20.70
CA LEU A 329 -7.95 0.69 -20.81
C LEU A 329 -7.82 1.38 -22.16
N ARG A 330 -8.29 0.76 -23.26
CA ARG A 330 -8.40 1.42 -24.57
C ARG A 330 -9.34 2.62 -24.49
N ALA A 331 -10.52 2.44 -23.91
CA ALA A 331 -11.45 3.54 -23.66
C ALA A 331 -10.84 4.63 -22.75
N ALA A 332 -10.07 4.22 -21.73
CA ALA A 332 -9.35 5.19 -20.89
C ALA A 332 -8.28 5.95 -21.66
N LEU A 333 -7.53 5.28 -22.55
CA LEU A 333 -6.47 5.87 -23.37
C LEU A 333 -7.02 6.92 -24.34
N VAL A 334 -8.18 6.69 -24.95
CA VAL A 334 -8.86 7.66 -25.83
C VAL A 334 -9.15 8.99 -25.11
N ARG A 335 -9.48 8.92 -23.82
CA ARG A 335 -9.75 10.10 -22.97
C ARG A 335 -8.50 10.87 -22.57
N ILE A 336 -7.31 10.33 -22.84
CA ILE A 336 -6.04 10.99 -22.54
C ILE A 336 -5.70 11.86 -23.74
N ASP A 337 -5.38 13.12 -23.43
CA ASP A 337 -4.91 14.07 -24.43
C ASP A 337 -3.64 13.56 -25.12
N PRO A 338 -3.55 13.61 -26.46
CA PRO A 338 -2.36 13.17 -27.20
C PRO A 338 -1.05 13.77 -26.70
N SER A 339 -1.05 15.03 -26.24
CA SER A 339 0.12 15.72 -25.71
C SER A 339 0.66 15.02 -24.46
N ILE A 340 -0.22 14.50 -23.59
CA ILE A 340 0.16 13.75 -22.38
C ILE A 340 0.81 12.41 -22.76
N ILE A 341 0.34 11.75 -23.82
CA ILE A 341 0.98 10.53 -24.33
C ILE A 341 2.38 10.87 -24.84
N ALA A 342 2.51 11.92 -25.65
CA ALA A 342 3.80 12.38 -26.16
C ALA A 342 4.78 12.70 -25.02
N THR A 343 4.37 13.48 -24.02
CA THR A 343 5.18 13.76 -22.83
C THR A 343 5.61 12.48 -22.14
N THR A 344 4.72 11.50 -22.01
CA THR A 344 5.04 10.21 -21.36
C THR A 344 6.11 9.44 -22.14
N VAL A 345 5.94 9.30 -23.46
CA VAL A 345 6.90 8.58 -24.31
C VAL A 345 8.25 9.31 -24.31
N LEU A 346 8.24 10.61 -24.60
CA LEU A 346 9.45 11.43 -24.65
C LEU A 346 10.18 11.43 -23.30
N SER A 347 9.47 11.46 -22.18
CA SER A 347 10.09 11.35 -20.85
C SER A 347 10.83 10.04 -20.65
N VAL A 348 10.30 8.91 -21.14
CA VAL A 348 10.97 7.60 -21.06
C VAL A 348 12.28 7.62 -21.83
N PHE A 349 12.29 8.17 -23.04
CA PHE A 349 13.49 8.26 -23.88
C PHE A 349 14.49 9.29 -23.36
N ALA A 350 14.06 10.49 -23.00
CA ALA A 350 14.91 11.52 -22.42
C ALA A 350 15.56 11.04 -21.10
N GLY A 351 14.84 10.22 -20.32
CA GLY A 351 15.36 9.55 -19.13
C GLY A 351 16.58 8.65 -19.38
N LYS A 352 16.74 8.13 -20.60
CA LYS A 352 17.87 7.26 -20.97
C LYS A 352 19.21 8.00 -20.93
N VAL A 353 19.22 9.33 -21.11
CA VAL A 353 20.41 10.20 -20.99
C VAL A 353 21.04 10.13 -19.60
N LEU A 354 20.24 9.97 -18.55
CA LEU A 354 20.73 9.83 -17.17
C LEU A 354 21.08 8.37 -16.81
N PHE A 355 20.70 7.44 -17.66
CA PHE A 355 20.70 6.01 -17.38
C PHE A 355 21.90 5.32 -18.01
N PHE A 356 22.23 5.66 -19.25
CA PHE A 356 23.34 5.09 -19.99
C PHE A 356 24.65 5.83 -19.71
N ARG A 357 25.74 5.06 -19.62
CA ARG A 357 27.09 5.60 -19.52
C ARG A 357 28.05 4.75 -20.33
N GLU A 358 28.92 5.42 -21.05
CA GLU A 358 30.02 4.76 -21.75
C GLU A 358 31.20 4.53 -20.79
N ALA A 359 31.74 3.32 -20.80
CA ALA A 359 33.00 3.00 -20.16
C ALA A 359 33.79 1.99 -21.01
N GLY A 360 35.06 2.26 -21.31
CA GLY A 360 35.90 1.32 -22.08
C GLY A 360 35.34 0.98 -23.47
N GLY A 361 34.69 1.94 -24.15
CA GLY A 361 34.13 1.76 -25.49
C GLY A 361 32.84 0.94 -25.55
N LYS A 362 32.21 0.70 -24.40
CA LYS A 362 30.91 0.02 -24.30
C LYS A 362 29.94 0.84 -23.47
N TRP A 363 28.66 0.78 -23.84
CA TRP A 363 27.58 1.37 -23.08
C TRP A 363 27.09 0.43 -21.98
N PHE A 364 26.83 0.98 -20.80
CA PHE A 364 26.26 0.25 -19.67
C PHE A 364 25.10 1.02 -19.05
N SER A 365 24.14 0.27 -18.50
CA SER A 365 23.14 0.83 -17.60
C SER A 365 23.76 1.14 -16.23
N THR A 366 23.62 2.38 -15.76
CA THR A 366 24.15 2.83 -14.46
C THR A 366 23.16 2.70 -13.29
N SER A 367 21.88 2.43 -13.59
CA SER A 367 20.81 2.40 -12.60
C SER A 367 19.91 1.18 -12.82
N ALA A 368 19.28 0.67 -11.77
CA ALA A 368 18.25 -0.37 -11.90
C ALA A 368 16.83 0.21 -12.14
N PHE A 369 16.72 1.55 -12.19
CA PHE A 369 15.44 2.26 -12.11
C PHE A 369 15.24 3.26 -13.28
N PRO A 370 15.17 2.80 -14.54
CA PRO A 370 15.05 3.69 -15.70
C PRO A 370 13.78 4.57 -15.65
N HIS A 371 12.69 4.05 -15.08
CA HIS A 371 11.45 4.79 -14.86
C HIS A 371 11.59 5.98 -13.90
N LEU A 372 12.50 5.91 -12.93
CA LEU A 372 12.80 7.03 -12.04
C LEU A 372 13.68 8.08 -12.74
N SER A 373 14.58 7.66 -13.64
CA SER A 373 15.34 8.58 -14.49
C SER A 373 14.42 9.37 -15.42
N ALA A 374 13.48 8.69 -16.09
CA ALA A 374 12.45 9.31 -16.92
C ALA A 374 11.65 10.37 -16.16
N ARG A 375 11.17 10.00 -14.95
CA ARG A 375 10.52 10.96 -14.05
C ARG A 375 11.41 12.15 -13.70
N SER A 376 12.69 11.90 -13.43
CA SER A 376 13.61 12.94 -12.95
C SER A 376 13.88 13.98 -14.04
N VAL A 377 14.03 13.56 -15.29
CA VAL A 377 14.13 14.46 -16.45
C VAL A 377 12.84 15.25 -16.65
N LEU A 378 11.67 14.59 -16.64
CA LEU A 378 10.41 15.30 -16.79
C LEU A 378 10.25 16.41 -15.73
N HIS A 379 10.56 16.11 -14.47
CA HIS A 379 10.40 17.05 -13.37
C HIS A 379 11.48 18.13 -13.29
N SER A 380 12.56 18.05 -14.07
CA SER A 380 13.56 19.12 -14.13
C SER A 380 13.18 20.22 -15.12
N LEU A 381 12.20 19.97 -16.01
CA LEU A 381 11.73 20.95 -16.98
C LEU A 381 10.81 22.00 -16.33
N PRO A 382 11.16 23.31 -16.40
CA PRO A 382 10.32 24.37 -15.86
C PRO A 382 8.94 24.44 -16.54
N SER A 383 8.89 24.17 -17.85
CA SER A 383 7.68 24.19 -18.69
C SER A 383 6.61 23.20 -18.25
N LEU A 384 6.98 22.10 -17.58
CA LEU A 384 6.03 21.09 -17.09
C LEU A 384 4.92 21.70 -16.21
N ALA A 385 5.26 22.69 -15.38
CA ALA A 385 4.29 23.34 -14.49
C ALA A 385 3.43 24.39 -15.21
N LEU A 386 3.88 24.86 -16.37
CA LEU A 386 3.17 25.82 -17.21
C LEU A 386 2.16 25.09 -18.11
N ASP A 387 2.59 24.00 -18.75
CA ASP A 387 1.77 23.24 -19.70
C ASP A 387 0.71 22.35 -19.02
N TYR A 388 0.99 21.86 -17.81
CA TYR A 388 0.16 20.84 -17.18
C TYR A 388 -0.29 21.19 -15.76
N ASP A 389 -1.59 21.03 -15.52
CA ASP A 389 -2.20 21.20 -14.20
C ASP A 389 -1.69 20.15 -13.18
N TYR A 390 -2.11 20.29 -11.92
CA TYR A 390 -1.71 19.34 -10.88
C TYR A 390 -2.15 17.90 -11.16
N ARG A 391 -3.36 17.71 -11.72
CA ARG A 391 -3.94 16.37 -11.93
C ARG A 391 -3.20 15.63 -13.04
N THR A 392 -2.91 16.31 -14.15
CA THR A 392 -2.16 15.79 -15.28
C THR A 392 -0.72 15.50 -14.91
N ARG A 393 -0.05 16.40 -14.18
CA ARG A 393 1.29 16.10 -13.63
C ARG A 393 1.29 14.90 -12.69
N ALA A 394 0.25 14.74 -11.87
CA ALA A 394 0.12 13.58 -11.00
C ALA A 394 -0.11 12.28 -11.80
N LEU A 395 -0.84 12.34 -12.91
CA LEU A 395 -1.07 11.23 -13.83
C LEU A 395 0.24 10.82 -14.54
N LEU A 396 0.96 11.78 -15.14
CA LEU A 396 2.29 11.57 -15.77
C LEU A 396 3.29 10.96 -14.77
N ARG A 397 3.37 11.54 -13.57
CA ARG A 397 4.28 11.05 -12.54
C ARG A 397 3.94 9.62 -12.12
N LYS A 398 2.66 9.30 -11.92
CA LYS A 398 2.25 7.96 -11.49
C LYS A 398 2.46 6.93 -12.60
N SER A 399 2.17 7.26 -13.87
CA SER A 399 2.41 6.32 -14.97
C SER A 399 3.89 5.97 -15.11
N LEU A 400 4.78 6.96 -14.97
CA LEU A 400 6.23 6.74 -14.96
C LEU A 400 6.68 5.92 -13.74
N ILE A 401 6.39 6.34 -12.51
CA ILE A 401 6.85 5.64 -11.28
C ILE A 401 6.45 4.17 -11.28
N TYR A 402 5.23 3.87 -11.72
CA TYR A 402 4.69 2.52 -11.69
C TYR A 402 4.90 1.78 -13.01
N GLY A 403 5.69 2.33 -13.94
CA GLY A 403 6.02 1.72 -15.23
C GLY A 403 6.62 0.32 -15.12
N LYS A 404 7.46 0.08 -14.11
CA LYS A 404 8.08 -1.24 -13.87
C LYS A 404 7.33 -2.02 -12.77
N ARG A 405 7.09 -3.33 -12.97
CA ARG A 405 6.40 -4.23 -12.00
C ARG A 405 7.30 -4.77 -10.92
N SER A 406 8.57 -4.95 -11.22
CA SER A 406 9.56 -5.48 -10.30
C SER A 406 10.62 -4.43 -9.99
N SER A 407 11.13 -4.50 -8.78
CA SER A 407 12.30 -3.74 -8.35
C SER A 407 13.30 -4.71 -7.72
N ILE A 408 14.52 -4.24 -7.47
CA ILE A 408 15.50 -5.00 -6.68
C ILE A 408 15.01 -5.32 -5.24
N PHE A 409 13.88 -4.76 -4.82
CA PHE A 409 13.23 -5.00 -3.52
C PHE A 409 11.97 -5.87 -3.61
N GLY A 410 11.66 -6.45 -4.79
CA GLY A 410 10.47 -7.25 -5.06
C GLY A 410 9.39 -6.50 -5.84
N ALA A 411 8.19 -7.08 -5.93
CA ALA A 411 7.06 -6.52 -6.67
C ALA A 411 6.65 -5.11 -6.21
N VAL A 412 6.43 -4.24 -7.19
CA VAL A 412 5.92 -2.89 -7.02
C VAL A 412 4.42 -2.95 -6.78
N ARG A 413 3.99 -2.55 -5.57
CA ARG A 413 2.56 -2.49 -5.23
C ARG A 413 1.93 -1.24 -5.82
N PHE A 414 0.87 -1.44 -6.60
CA PHE A 414 0.09 -0.33 -7.14
C PHE A 414 -0.76 0.34 -6.04
N PRO A 415 -0.91 1.68 -6.08
CA PRO A 415 -1.89 2.38 -5.27
C PRO A 415 -3.29 1.83 -5.54
N ALA A 416 -4.08 1.62 -4.48
CA ALA A 416 -5.46 1.13 -4.60
C ALA A 416 -6.32 2.03 -5.49
N ASN A 417 -6.06 3.35 -5.49
CA ASN A 417 -6.79 4.37 -6.24
C ASN A 417 -6.15 4.74 -7.59
N MET A 418 -5.45 3.81 -8.25
CA MET A 418 -4.90 4.06 -9.58
C MET A 418 -6.01 4.06 -10.65
N GLY A 419 -6.27 5.22 -11.23
CA GLY A 419 -7.25 5.43 -12.29
C GLY A 419 -6.95 4.61 -13.55
N ALA A 420 -7.96 4.45 -14.41
CA ALA A 420 -7.81 3.69 -15.65
C ALA A 420 -6.84 4.39 -16.62
N GLU A 421 -6.86 5.73 -16.65
CA GLU A 421 -5.95 6.54 -17.50
C GLU A 421 -4.49 6.35 -17.08
N THR A 422 -4.23 6.39 -15.77
CA THR A 422 -2.89 6.13 -15.23
C THR A 422 -2.43 4.72 -15.55
N ARG A 423 -3.32 3.72 -15.48
CA ARG A 423 -3.01 2.32 -15.82
C ARG A 423 -2.69 2.16 -17.32
N ALA A 424 -3.47 2.79 -18.19
CA ALA A 424 -3.25 2.74 -19.64
C ALA A 424 -1.87 3.33 -20.01
N LEU A 425 -1.55 4.53 -19.52
CA LEU A 425 -0.22 5.13 -19.74
C LEU A 425 0.90 4.31 -19.12
N ARG A 426 0.69 3.80 -17.90
CA ARG A 426 1.66 2.94 -17.23
C ARG A 426 1.96 1.68 -18.05
N GLN A 427 0.96 1.13 -18.75
CA GLN A 427 1.14 -0.03 -19.62
C GLN A 427 2.00 0.30 -20.84
N ILE A 428 1.81 1.49 -21.43
CA ILE A 428 2.69 1.99 -22.49
C ILE A 428 4.13 2.13 -21.96
N VAL A 429 4.31 2.77 -20.79
CA VAL A 429 5.63 2.93 -20.16
C VAL A 429 6.29 1.58 -19.90
N GLU A 430 5.55 0.58 -19.44
CA GLU A 430 6.09 -0.78 -19.22
C GLU A 430 6.70 -1.36 -20.51
N LEU A 431 5.99 -1.28 -21.63
CA LEU A 431 6.49 -1.80 -22.91
C LEU A 431 7.66 -0.97 -23.44
N LEU A 432 7.65 0.36 -23.27
CA LEU A 432 8.76 1.24 -23.68
C LEU A 432 10.06 1.00 -22.89
N LEU A 433 9.95 0.49 -21.66
CA LEU A 433 11.09 0.14 -20.82
C LEU A 433 11.65 -1.25 -21.12
N ALA A 434 10.92 -2.09 -21.87
CA ALA A 434 11.38 -3.40 -22.27
C ALA A 434 12.46 -3.27 -23.35
N SER A 435 13.53 -4.05 -23.22
CA SER A 435 14.49 -4.22 -24.30
C SER A 435 13.83 -4.96 -25.48
N PRO A 436 14.30 -4.75 -26.73
CA PRO A 436 13.74 -5.39 -27.92
C PRO A 436 13.59 -6.91 -27.80
N ASP A 437 14.58 -7.60 -27.25
CA ASP A 437 14.56 -9.05 -27.01
C ASP A 437 13.48 -9.49 -26.02
N MET A 438 13.16 -8.65 -25.03
CA MET A 438 12.18 -8.94 -23.98
C MET A 438 10.79 -8.37 -24.26
N LEU A 439 10.61 -7.59 -25.33
CA LEU A 439 9.38 -6.83 -25.57
C LEU A 439 8.12 -7.71 -25.63
N VAL A 440 8.21 -8.86 -26.31
CA VAL A 440 7.09 -9.80 -26.43
C VAL A 440 6.74 -10.45 -25.09
N GLU A 441 7.76 -10.82 -24.32
CA GLU A 441 7.61 -11.39 -22.98
C GLU A 441 6.93 -10.39 -22.05
N VAL A 442 7.44 -9.15 -21.99
CA VAL A 442 6.84 -8.07 -21.20
C VAL A 442 5.42 -7.77 -21.66
N ALA A 443 5.12 -7.86 -22.96
CA ALA A 443 3.76 -7.68 -23.47
C ALA A 443 2.81 -8.84 -23.11
N ILE A 444 3.31 -10.08 -22.95
CA ILE A 444 2.53 -11.21 -22.43
C ILE A 444 2.20 -10.99 -20.95
N GLU A 445 3.21 -10.66 -20.16
CA GLU A 445 3.04 -10.34 -18.73
C GLU A 445 2.05 -9.19 -18.54
N ALA A 446 2.25 -8.14 -19.34
CA ALA A 446 1.43 -6.94 -19.39
C ALA A 446 -0.05 -7.27 -19.46
N GLU A 447 -0.39 -8.02 -20.50
CA GLU A 447 -1.74 -8.47 -20.83
C GLU A 447 -2.30 -9.41 -19.76
N TYR A 448 -1.51 -10.40 -19.34
CA TYR A 448 -1.93 -11.39 -18.36
C TYR A 448 -2.37 -10.78 -17.04
N PHE A 449 -1.56 -9.85 -16.52
CA PHE A 449 -1.87 -9.13 -15.29
C PHE A 449 -3.14 -8.28 -15.40
N HIS A 450 -3.36 -7.64 -16.56
CA HIS A 450 -4.56 -6.85 -16.77
C HIS A 450 -5.81 -7.72 -16.84
N LEU A 451 -5.74 -8.84 -17.58
CA LEU A 451 -6.81 -9.81 -17.64
C LEU A 451 -7.14 -10.36 -16.25
N ILE A 452 -6.14 -10.76 -15.45
CA ILE A 452 -6.34 -11.18 -14.05
C ILE A 452 -7.06 -10.11 -13.24
N ARG A 453 -6.65 -8.84 -13.38
CA ARG A 453 -7.23 -7.75 -12.60
C ARG A 453 -8.69 -7.49 -12.98
N GLU A 454 -9.02 -7.49 -14.26
CA GLU A 454 -10.41 -7.27 -14.71
C GLU A 454 -11.30 -8.43 -14.30
N LEU A 455 -10.82 -9.68 -14.45
CA LEU A 455 -11.56 -10.85 -13.98
C LEU A 455 -11.71 -10.87 -12.46
N ALA A 456 -10.74 -10.34 -11.71
CA ALA A 456 -10.87 -10.19 -10.26
C ALA A 456 -11.91 -9.12 -9.88
N ASP A 457 -11.96 -7.98 -10.59
CA ASP A 457 -12.97 -6.94 -10.40
C ASP A 457 -14.39 -7.51 -10.73
N SER A 458 -14.53 -8.27 -11.83
CA SER A 458 -15.78 -8.94 -12.22
C SER A 458 -16.19 -10.02 -11.22
N TRP A 459 -15.24 -10.86 -10.80
CA TRP A 459 -15.45 -11.86 -9.75
C TRP A 459 -15.98 -11.23 -8.47
N GLU A 460 -15.34 -10.16 -7.99
CA GLU A 460 -15.71 -9.49 -6.76
C GLU A 460 -17.16 -9.00 -6.80
N GLN A 461 -17.57 -8.37 -7.91
CA GLN A 461 -18.95 -7.90 -8.09
C GLN A 461 -19.96 -9.05 -8.10
N ILE A 462 -19.67 -10.11 -8.85
CA ILE A 462 -20.53 -11.29 -8.98
C ILE A 462 -20.60 -12.04 -7.66
N PHE A 463 -19.46 -12.27 -7.00
CA PHE A 463 -19.39 -12.93 -5.71
C PHE A 463 -20.25 -12.20 -4.66
N VAL A 464 -20.10 -10.89 -4.54
CA VAL A 464 -20.83 -10.09 -3.54
C VAL A 464 -22.33 -10.11 -3.79
N SER A 465 -22.75 -10.04 -5.05
CA SER A 465 -24.17 -9.97 -5.42
C SER A 465 -24.88 -11.32 -5.47
N GLU A 466 -24.16 -12.40 -5.79
CA GLU A 466 -24.75 -13.70 -6.08
C GLU A 466 -24.44 -14.78 -5.03
N SER A 467 -23.30 -14.73 -4.33
CA SER A 467 -22.94 -15.80 -3.39
C SER A 467 -23.93 -16.02 -2.24
N PRO A 468 -24.59 -14.99 -1.66
CA PRO A 468 -25.61 -15.22 -0.63
C PRO A 468 -26.89 -15.90 -1.16
N LYS A 469 -27.07 -15.95 -2.49
CA LYS A 469 -28.26 -16.54 -3.14
C LYS A 469 -28.05 -18.01 -3.52
N LEU A 470 -26.82 -18.51 -3.46
CA LEU A 470 -26.44 -19.87 -3.88
C LEU A 470 -26.66 -20.92 -2.78
N ASP A 471 -27.64 -20.72 -1.90
CA ASP A 471 -27.92 -21.71 -0.86
C ASP A 471 -28.65 -22.92 -1.44
N GLU A 472 -27.89 -23.98 -1.75
CA GLU A 472 -28.42 -25.29 -2.15
C GLU A 472 -28.91 -26.13 -0.95
N GLY A 473 -28.71 -25.66 0.27
CA GLY A 473 -28.90 -26.46 1.47
C GLY A 473 -27.83 -27.55 1.63
N TYR A 474 -28.05 -28.43 2.60
CA TYR A 474 -27.07 -29.46 2.97
C TYR A 474 -27.06 -30.66 2.01
N PRO A 475 -25.90 -31.31 1.79
CA PRO A 475 -24.56 -31.02 2.37
C PRO A 475 -23.75 -29.94 1.63
N ASN A 476 -24.31 -29.35 0.57
CA ASN A 476 -23.66 -28.37 -0.31
C ASN A 476 -23.81 -26.92 0.19
N ALA A 477 -23.96 -26.73 1.50
CA ALA A 477 -24.09 -25.41 2.08
C ALA A 477 -22.75 -24.66 2.10
N ILE A 478 -22.83 -23.33 2.01
CA ILE A 478 -21.69 -22.42 2.14
C ILE A 478 -21.48 -22.10 3.62
N HIS A 479 -20.28 -22.32 4.14
CA HIS A 479 -19.99 -22.20 5.57
C HIS A 479 -18.99 -21.09 5.90
N ALA A 480 -19.41 -20.15 6.74
CA ALA A 480 -18.53 -19.18 7.37
C ALA A 480 -17.99 -19.73 8.69
N THR A 481 -16.68 -19.68 8.89
CA THR A 481 -16.02 -20.14 10.12
C THR A 481 -15.71 -18.98 11.07
N LYS A 482 -15.69 -19.25 12.38
CA LYS A 482 -15.14 -18.28 13.35
C LYS A 482 -13.64 -18.02 13.15
N THR A 483 -12.93 -18.95 12.51
CA THR A 483 -11.52 -18.80 12.09
C THR A 483 -11.35 -17.94 10.84
N GLN A 484 -12.35 -17.14 10.47
CA GLN A 484 -12.22 -16.14 9.40
C GLN A 484 -12.00 -16.75 8.01
N LEU A 485 -12.61 -17.92 7.75
CA LEU A 485 -12.66 -18.58 6.45
C LEU A 485 -14.10 -18.68 5.95
N LEU A 486 -14.27 -18.70 4.64
CA LEU A 486 -15.50 -19.12 3.98
C LEU A 486 -15.20 -20.39 3.17
N ILE A 487 -15.87 -21.48 3.52
CA ILE A 487 -15.76 -22.77 2.83
C ILE A 487 -16.94 -22.89 1.88
N MET A 488 -16.64 -23.00 0.58
CA MET A 488 -17.64 -23.02 -0.47
C MET A 488 -17.51 -24.30 -1.30
N PRO A 489 -18.61 -25.02 -1.60
CA PRO A 489 -18.58 -26.13 -2.54
C PRO A 489 -18.03 -25.69 -3.89
N PHE A 490 -17.23 -26.54 -4.52
CA PHE A 490 -16.61 -26.23 -5.81
C PHE A 490 -17.64 -25.87 -6.89
N GLN A 491 -18.82 -26.48 -6.85
CA GLN A 491 -19.85 -26.29 -7.87
C GLN A 491 -20.43 -24.88 -7.80
N ALA A 492 -20.71 -24.39 -6.59
CA ALA A 492 -21.10 -23.01 -6.35
C ALA A 492 -20.02 -22.02 -6.83
N VAL A 493 -18.74 -22.32 -6.60
CA VAL A 493 -17.62 -21.51 -7.11
C VAL A 493 -17.63 -21.46 -8.63
N ILE A 494 -17.79 -22.61 -9.28
CA ILE A 494 -17.82 -22.72 -10.75
C ILE A 494 -19.01 -21.96 -11.35
N GLU A 495 -20.18 -21.99 -10.72
CA GLU A 495 -21.34 -21.20 -11.15
C GLU A 495 -21.05 -19.70 -11.11
N LEU A 496 -20.40 -19.22 -10.05
CA LEU A 496 -19.96 -17.82 -9.97
C LEU A 496 -18.91 -17.50 -11.04
N ILE A 497 -17.97 -18.41 -11.31
CA ILE A 497 -16.94 -18.21 -12.35
C ILE A 497 -17.58 -18.08 -13.72
N ARG A 498 -18.54 -18.95 -14.08
CA ARG A 498 -19.24 -18.89 -15.38
C ARG A 498 -20.03 -17.60 -15.58
N LYS A 499 -20.45 -16.95 -14.49
CA LYS A 499 -21.09 -15.62 -14.55
C LYS A 499 -20.07 -14.48 -14.70
N ALA A 500 -18.84 -14.67 -14.20
CA ALA A 500 -17.79 -13.65 -14.21
C ALA A 500 -16.87 -13.71 -15.44
N LEU A 501 -16.89 -14.81 -16.20
CA LEU A 501 -15.94 -15.11 -17.27
C LEU A 501 -16.66 -15.49 -18.57
N SER A 502 -16.33 -14.81 -19.65
CA SER A 502 -16.75 -15.22 -21.00
C SER A 502 -15.86 -16.35 -21.57
N ASP A 503 -16.35 -17.08 -22.57
CA ASP A 503 -15.60 -18.17 -23.21
C ASP A 503 -14.28 -17.67 -23.83
N ASP A 504 -14.28 -16.47 -24.44
CA ASP A 504 -13.09 -15.87 -25.04
C ASP A 504 -12.04 -15.51 -23.99
N GLU A 505 -12.46 -14.91 -22.87
CA GLU A 505 -11.58 -14.60 -21.74
C GLU A 505 -11.02 -15.87 -21.10
N GLN A 506 -11.82 -16.94 -21.00
CA GLN A 506 -11.36 -18.23 -20.50
C GLN A 506 -10.23 -18.79 -21.37
N GLN A 507 -10.44 -18.84 -22.68
CA GLN A 507 -9.42 -19.34 -23.62
C GLN A 507 -8.15 -18.48 -23.56
N ARG A 508 -8.32 -17.16 -23.48
CA ARG A 508 -7.20 -16.23 -23.40
C ARG A 508 -6.42 -16.38 -22.09
N LEU A 509 -7.11 -16.50 -20.96
CA LEU A 509 -6.50 -16.71 -19.66
C LEU A 509 -5.73 -18.04 -19.61
N GLN A 510 -6.26 -19.11 -20.21
CA GLN A 510 -5.58 -20.40 -20.31
C GLN A 510 -4.28 -20.28 -21.13
N LEU A 511 -4.34 -19.64 -22.31
CA LEU A 511 -3.18 -19.41 -23.16
C LEU A 511 -2.09 -18.62 -22.43
N LEU A 512 -2.45 -17.46 -21.86
CA LEU A 512 -1.50 -16.60 -21.17
C LEU A 512 -0.90 -17.29 -19.93
N SER A 513 -1.70 -18.05 -19.16
CA SER A 513 -1.20 -18.82 -18.02
C SER A 513 -0.17 -19.87 -18.45
N HIS A 514 -0.38 -20.50 -19.60
CA HIS A 514 0.58 -21.47 -20.16
C HIS A 514 1.88 -20.79 -20.56
N LEU A 515 1.81 -19.73 -21.37
CA LEU A 515 2.98 -18.95 -21.81
C LEU A 515 3.78 -18.42 -20.62
N MET A 516 3.10 -17.85 -19.63
CA MET A 516 3.73 -17.33 -18.41
C MET A 516 4.40 -18.43 -17.58
N SER A 517 3.76 -19.59 -17.45
CA SER A 517 4.34 -20.73 -16.74
C SER A 517 5.58 -21.27 -17.46
N ASP A 518 5.56 -21.29 -18.79
CA ASP A 518 6.69 -21.75 -19.60
C ASP A 518 7.86 -20.76 -19.54
N MET A 519 7.57 -19.45 -19.59
CA MET A 519 8.56 -18.39 -19.37
C MET A 519 9.22 -18.51 -18.00
N GLN A 520 8.43 -18.64 -16.93
CA GLN A 520 8.96 -18.84 -15.56
C GLN A 520 9.81 -20.11 -15.43
N SER A 521 9.49 -21.15 -16.20
CA SER A 521 10.25 -22.41 -16.21
C SER A 521 11.57 -22.26 -17.00
N ALA A 522 11.54 -21.56 -18.13
CA ALA A 522 12.73 -21.27 -18.93
C ALA A 522 13.73 -20.38 -18.20
N SER A 523 13.26 -19.36 -17.47
CA SER A 523 14.12 -18.50 -16.64
C SER A 523 14.85 -19.27 -15.54
N LYS A 524 14.25 -20.35 -15.01
CA LYS A 524 14.91 -21.24 -14.03
C LYS A 524 15.99 -22.13 -14.67
N GLY A 525 15.79 -22.56 -15.91
CA GLY A 525 16.70 -23.47 -16.61
C GLY A 525 18.01 -22.83 -17.07
N ASN A 526 18.02 -21.51 -17.32
CA ASN A 526 19.20 -20.79 -17.82
C ASN A 526 20.18 -20.34 -16.72
N GLY A 527 19.84 -20.51 -15.44
CA GLY A 527 20.72 -20.24 -14.30
C GLY A 527 21.77 -21.33 -14.09
N GLY A 528 22.63 -21.57 -15.09
CA GLY A 528 23.76 -22.47 -14.96
C GLY A 528 24.82 -21.89 -14.01
N GLU A 529 24.85 -22.36 -12.76
CA GLU A 529 25.98 -22.51 -11.82
C GLU A 529 25.59 -22.23 -10.36
N SER A 530 25.90 -23.18 -9.47
CA SER A 530 25.79 -23.19 -7.99
C SER A 530 24.39 -23.37 -7.39
N LEU A 531 24.07 -24.63 -7.08
CA LEU A 531 22.81 -25.14 -6.52
C LEU A 531 22.41 -24.64 -5.11
N ASP A 532 23.25 -23.90 -4.37
CA ASP A 532 23.00 -23.64 -2.94
C ASP A 532 23.05 -22.17 -2.47
N THR A 533 23.38 -21.18 -3.32
CA THR A 533 23.69 -19.82 -2.80
C THR A 533 22.80 -18.68 -3.24
N LEU A 534 21.85 -18.86 -4.17
CA LEU A 534 20.85 -17.83 -4.49
C LEU A 534 19.49 -18.48 -4.77
N ASN A 535 18.75 -18.74 -3.69
CA ASN A 535 17.31 -18.97 -3.65
C ASN A 535 16.53 -17.81 -4.29
N ASN A 536 16.66 -17.59 -5.59
CA ASN A 536 15.68 -16.88 -6.39
C ASN A 536 14.52 -17.85 -6.68
N GLU A 537 13.92 -18.39 -5.62
CA GLU A 537 12.56 -18.91 -5.72
C GLU A 537 11.70 -17.72 -6.09
N ILE A 538 11.10 -17.76 -7.29
CA ILE A 538 10.04 -16.82 -7.68
C ILE A 538 9.11 -16.72 -6.47
N PRO A 539 8.98 -15.54 -5.85
CA PRO A 539 8.22 -15.42 -4.62
C PRO A 539 6.84 -16.03 -4.81
N GLU A 540 6.28 -16.69 -3.78
CA GLU A 540 4.98 -17.38 -3.91
C GLU A 540 3.89 -16.50 -4.53
N TYR A 541 3.93 -15.18 -4.27
CA TYR A 541 2.96 -14.23 -4.80
C TYR A 541 3.18 -13.85 -6.28
N GLU A 542 4.35 -14.12 -6.86
CA GLU A 542 4.65 -13.94 -8.29
C GLU A 542 4.52 -15.24 -9.08
N ARG A 543 4.37 -16.37 -8.38
CA ARG A 543 4.27 -17.68 -9.01
C ARG A 543 3.02 -17.78 -9.89
N VAL A 544 3.23 -18.27 -11.11
CA VAL A 544 2.15 -18.63 -12.03
C VAL A 544 1.95 -20.15 -11.97
N PHE A 545 0.70 -20.57 -11.76
CA PHE A 545 0.28 -21.96 -11.72
C PHE A 545 0.08 -22.41 -13.15
N LYS A 546 0.71 -23.54 -13.49
CA LYS A 546 0.50 -24.19 -14.77
C LYS A 546 -0.95 -24.69 -14.84
N PRO A 547 -1.62 -24.53 -16.00
CA PRO A 547 -2.89 -25.20 -16.23
C PRO A 547 -2.74 -26.72 -16.03
N PHE A 548 -3.77 -27.35 -15.45
CA PHE A 548 -3.75 -28.77 -15.12
C PHE A 548 -3.50 -29.64 -16.36
N GLY A 549 -2.61 -30.61 -16.20
CA GLY A 549 -2.38 -31.64 -17.21
C GLY A 549 -3.56 -32.62 -17.30
N LYS A 550 -3.65 -33.39 -18.39
CA LYS A 550 -4.72 -34.40 -18.56
C LYS A 550 -4.72 -35.46 -17.45
N SER A 551 -3.53 -35.88 -16.98
CA SER A 551 -3.40 -36.84 -15.87
C SER A 551 -3.89 -36.24 -14.55
N GLU A 552 -3.50 -35.00 -14.27
CA GLU A 552 -3.88 -34.28 -13.06
C GLU A 552 -5.39 -33.98 -13.03
N LEU A 553 -6.00 -33.66 -14.18
CA LEU A 553 -7.46 -33.50 -14.28
C LEU A 553 -8.20 -34.79 -13.92
N LYS A 554 -7.74 -35.94 -14.42
CA LYS A 554 -8.33 -37.25 -14.10
C LYS A 554 -8.19 -37.60 -12.63
N ASP A 555 -7.00 -37.35 -12.07
CA ASP A 555 -6.71 -37.60 -10.65
C ASP A 555 -7.61 -36.75 -9.75
N LEU A 556 -7.65 -35.44 -9.97
CA LEU A 556 -8.51 -34.51 -9.22
C LEU A 556 -10.00 -34.81 -9.42
N SER A 557 -10.41 -35.19 -10.63
CA SER A 557 -11.79 -35.56 -10.94
C SER A 557 -12.22 -36.78 -10.15
N SER A 558 -11.39 -37.83 -10.13
CA SER A 558 -11.65 -39.04 -9.35
C SER A 558 -11.59 -38.78 -7.84
N LYS A 559 -10.61 -37.98 -7.38
CA LYS A 559 -10.36 -37.71 -5.95
C LYS A 559 -11.46 -36.88 -5.30
N TYR A 560 -12.02 -35.92 -6.01
CA TYR A 560 -13.00 -34.97 -5.46
C TYR A 560 -14.41 -35.10 -6.05
N GLU A 561 -14.63 -36.06 -6.96
CA GLU A 561 -15.91 -36.28 -7.65
C GLU A 561 -16.37 -35.05 -8.45
N ILE A 562 -15.42 -34.34 -9.07
CA ILE A 562 -15.67 -33.12 -9.86
C ILE A 562 -15.52 -33.41 -11.35
N ALA A 563 -16.40 -32.88 -12.20
CA ALA A 563 -16.28 -33.03 -13.65
C ALA A 563 -14.99 -32.40 -14.21
N GLU A 564 -14.27 -33.11 -15.09
CA GLU A 564 -13.02 -32.62 -15.72
C GLU A 564 -13.19 -31.26 -16.44
N LYS A 565 -14.37 -31.03 -17.04
CA LYS A 565 -14.69 -29.75 -17.71
C LYS A 565 -14.61 -28.57 -16.74
N ASP A 566 -15.06 -28.77 -15.51
CA ASP A 566 -15.13 -27.73 -14.48
C ASP A 566 -13.76 -27.53 -13.83
N LEU A 567 -12.99 -28.60 -13.65
CA LEU A 567 -11.58 -28.52 -13.28
C LEU A 567 -10.75 -27.77 -14.32
N LYS A 568 -11.04 -27.91 -15.61
CA LYS A 568 -10.36 -27.16 -16.68
C LYS A 568 -10.68 -25.66 -16.60
N LEU A 569 -11.92 -25.28 -16.30
CA LEU A 569 -12.31 -23.88 -16.08
C LEU A 569 -11.63 -23.31 -14.83
N TRP A 570 -11.71 -24.04 -13.70
CA TRP A 570 -11.03 -23.70 -12.46
C TRP A 570 -9.54 -23.53 -12.63
N SER A 571 -8.91 -24.37 -13.45
CA SER A 571 -7.46 -24.39 -13.60
C SER A 571 -6.87 -23.06 -14.01
N ALA A 572 -7.58 -22.29 -14.84
CA ALA A 572 -7.14 -20.97 -15.25
C ALA A 572 -7.57 -19.91 -14.23
N PHE A 573 -8.83 -20.00 -13.77
CA PHE A 573 -9.41 -18.99 -12.90
C PHE A 573 -8.84 -18.99 -11.48
N ARG A 574 -8.32 -20.12 -10.98
CA ARG A 574 -7.68 -20.18 -9.67
C ARG A 574 -6.52 -19.21 -9.53
N MET A 575 -5.83 -18.89 -10.62
CA MET A 575 -4.78 -17.88 -10.61
C MET A 575 -5.33 -16.48 -10.32
N VAL A 576 -6.49 -16.16 -10.91
CA VAL A 576 -7.17 -14.88 -10.68
C VAL A 576 -7.45 -14.72 -9.19
N LEU A 577 -8.04 -15.74 -8.57
CA LEU A 577 -8.38 -15.74 -7.14
C LEU A 577 -7.15 -15.76 -6.23
N PHE A 578 -6.08 -16.44 -6.64
CA PHE A 578 -4.82 -16.47 -5.91
C PHE A 578 -4.13 -15.10 -5.89
N GLN A 579 -3.94 -14.48 -7.06
CA GLN A 579 -3.27 -13.18 -7.23
C GLN A 579 -4.04 -12.04 -6.58
N SER A 580 -5.38 -12.10 -6.62
CA SER A 580 -6.24 -11.13 -5.93
C SER A 580 -6.38 -11.40 -4.43
N GLY A 581 -5.82 -12.50 -3.91
CA GLY A 581 -5.76 -12.82 -2.49
C GLY A 581 -7.09 -13.29 -1.90
N TRP A 582 -7.95 -13.89 -2.72
CA TRP A 582 -9.22 -14.49 -2.29
C TRP A 582 -9.03 -15.87 -1.66
N LEU A 583 -8.13 -16.69 -2.21
CA LEU A 583 -7.89 -18.05 -1.73
C LEU A 583 -7.18 -18.07 -0.37
N ALA A 584 -7.64 -18.94 0.53
CA ALA A 584 -6.94 -19.24 1.76
C ALA A 584 -5.58 -19.90 1.44
N ARG A 585 -4.55 -19.58 2.25
CA ARG A 585 -3.26 -20.29 2.17
C ARG A 585 -3.17 -21.45 3.16
N ARG A 586 -3.96 -21.39 4.23
CA ARG A 586 -4.01 -22.41 5.29
C ARG A 586 -5.45 -22.61 5.75
N VAL A 587 -5.77 -23.83 6.15
CA VAL A 587 -7.04 -24.21 6.77
C VAL A 587 -6.72 -25.11 7.96
N GLY A 588 -6.93 -24.59 9.16
CA GLY A 588 -6.34 -25.17 10.37
C GLY A 588 -4.81 -25.10 10.28
N ASP A 589 -4.14 -26.22 10.58
CA ASP A 589 -2.68 -26.30 10.57
C ASP A 589 -2.08 -26.63 9.20
N TYR A 590 -2.91 -27.05 8.24
CA TYR A 590 -2.45 -27.48 6.93
C TYR A 590 -2.35 -26.33 5.92
N THR A 591 -1.41 -26.46 5.00
CA THR A 591 -1.26 -25.58 3.84
C THR A 591 -2.20 -26.03 2.73
N VAL A 592 -2.95 -25.08 2.15
CA VAL A 592 -3.85 -25.37 1.04
C VAL A 592 -3.02 -25.76 -0.20
N PRO A 593 -3.33 -26.89 -0.87
CA PRO A 593 -2.59 -27.31 -2.07
C PRO A 593 -2.75 -26.32 -3.22
N GLU A 594 -1.86 -26.36 -4.22
CA GLU A 594 -1.91 -25.47 -5.39
C GLU A 594 -3.19 -25.62 -6.23
N ALA A 595 -3.80 -26.81 -6.19
CA ALA A 595 -5.11 -27.05 -6.78
C ALA A 595 -6.21 -26.23 -6.09
N ALA A 596 -6.00 -25.81 -4.84
CA ALA A 596 -6.94 -25.07 -3.99
C ALA A 596 -8.32 -25.73 -3.83
N ILE A 597 -8.38 -27.04 -4.06
CA ILE A 597 -9.52 -27.92 -3.80
C ILE A 597 -9.10 -28.84 -2.66
N ILE A 598 -9.94 -28.92 -1.61
CA ILE A 598 -9.61 -29.64 -0.38
C ILE A 598 -10.75 -30.53 0.09
N PHE A 599 -10.42 -31.44 1.01
CA PHE A 599 -11.37 -32.04 1.92
C PHE A 599 -11.45 -31.18 3.19
N ALA A 600 -12.63 -30.66 3.52
CA ALA A 600 -12.83 -29.83 4.70
C ALA A 600 -13.70 -30.55 5.72
N ILE A 601 -13.34 -30.42 6.99
CA ILE A 601 -14.10 -30.95 8.11
C ILE A 601 -14.48 -29.78 9.01
N LEU A 602 -15.79 -29.60 9.17
CA LEU A 602 -16.38 -28.49 9.89
C LEU A 602 -16.87 -28.98 11.25
N SER A 603 -16.57 -28.22 12.31
CA SER A 603 -17.04 -28.53 13.66
C SER A 603 -17.98 -27.46 14.19
N GLY A 604 -18.90 -27.86 15.07
CA GLY A 604 -19.80 -26.94 15.75
C GLY A 604 -20.72 -26.17 14.78
N CYS A 605 -21.21 -26.87 13.76
CA CYS A 605 -22.24 -26.36 12.85
C CYS A 605 -23.54 -26.08 13.63
N SER A 606 -24.27 -25.04 13.24
CA SER A 606 -25.50 -24.63 13.93
C SER A 606 -26.66 -25.62 13.82
N SER A 607 -26.65 -26.47 12.78
CA SER A 607 -27.66 -27.50 12.55
C SER A 607 -27.20 -28.86 13.10
N LYS A 608 -27.91 -29.38 14.11
CA LYS A 608 -27.63 -30.68 14.75
C LYS A 608 -28.07 -31.88 13.91
N ALA A 609 -28.96 -31.67 12.93
CA ALA A 609 -29.50 -32.77 12.12
C ALA A 609 -28.48 -33.33 11.13
N GLU A 610 -27.42 -32.58 10.84
CA GLU A 610 -26.49 -32.86 9.74
C GLU A 610 -25.07 -33.15 10.20
N THR A 611 -24.82 -33.06 11.50
CA THR A 611 -23.54 -33.48 12.08
C THR A 611 -23.56 -34.99 12.32
N ASN A 612 -22.44 -35.65 12.09
CA ASN A 612 -22.26 -37.03 12.52
C ASN A 612 -22.28 -37.15 14.07
N GLU A 613 -22.13 -38.36 14.58
CA GLU A 613 -22.14 -38.65 16.03
C GLU A 613 -21.09 -37.85 16.83
N PHE A 614 -20.04 -37.35 16.16
CA PHE A 614 -18.96 -36.55 16.74
C PHE A 614 -19.17 -35.03 16.59
N GLY A 615 -20.27 -34.58 15.99
CA GLY A 615 -20.53 -33.16 15.77
C GLY A 615 -19.80 -32.56 14.56
N PHE A 616 -19.33 -33.40 13.63
CA PHE A 616 -18.61 -32.97 12.42
C PHE A 616 -19.47 -33.04 11.16
N VAL A 617 -19.19 -32.14 10.22
CA VAL A 617 -19.69 -32.17 8.84
C VAL A 617 -18.49 -32.26 7.91
N GLY A 618 -18.45 -33.30 7.06
CA GLY A 618 -17.41 -33.46 6.05
C GLY A 618 -17.88 -32.95 4.70
N GLN A 619 -17.05 -32.14 4.03
CA GLN A 619 -17.28 -31.71 2.66
C GLN A 619 -16.09 -32.08 1.77
N ARG A 620 -16.40 -32.73 0.64
CA ARG A 620 -15.44 -33.09 -0.41
C ARG A 620 -15.46 -32.02 -1.50
N GLY A 621 -14.31 -31.74 -2.10
CA GLY A 621 -14.25 -30.85 -3.25
C GLY A 621 -14.71 -29.43 -2.92
N VAL A 622 -14.13 -28.83 -1.88
CA VAL A 622 -14.46 -27.44 -1.49
C VAL A 622 -13.28 -26.51 -1.69
N VAL A 623 -13.58 -25.22 -1.79
CA VAL A 623 -12.60 -24.13 -1.89
C VAL A 623 -12.70 -23.26 -0.65
N ALA A 624 -11.54 -22.98 -0.05
CA ALA A 624 -11.45 -22.12 1.12
C ALA A 624 -11.06 -20.68 0.72
N PHE A 625 -11.88 -19.71 1.13
CA PHE A 625 -11.67 -18.29 0.90
C PHE A 625 -11.30 -17.55 2.19
N ARG A 626 -10.51 -16.49 2.05
CA ARG A 626 -10.15 -15.59 3.15
C ARG A 626 -11.27 -14.62 3.46
N SER A 627 -11.64 -14.49 4.73
CA SER A 627 -12.62 -13.49 5.15
C SER A 627 -12.14 -12.03 4.98
N SER A 628 -10.84 -11.77 4.85
CA SER A 628 -10.35 -10.38 4.75
C SER A 628 -10.91 -9.67 3.52
N ARG A 629 -11.04 -10.36 2.39
CA ARG A 629 -11.70 -9.83 1.19
C ARG A 629 -13.19 -9.72 1.39
N ILE A 630 -13.82 -10.77 1.87
CA ILE A 630 -15.27 -10.83 2.08
C ILE A 630 -15.73 -9.71 3.02
N LYS A 631 -15.03 -9.50 4.14
CA LYS A 631 -15.31 -8.45 5.14
C LYS A 631 -15.19 -7.04 4.57
N VAL A 632 -14.30 -6.80 3.60
CA VAL A 632 -14.17 -5.48 2.95
C VAL A 632 -15.42 -5.13 2.17
N HIS A 633 -16.10 -6.12 1.57
CA HIS A 633 -17.25 -5.88 0.70
C HIS A 633 -18.60 -6.09 1.38
N LEU A 634 -18.74 -7.15 2.18
CA LEU A 634 -19.97 -7.48 2.92
C LEU A 634 -20.02 -6.90 4.33
N GLY A 635 -18.93 -6.26 4.79
CA GLY A 635 -18.86 -5.64 6.11
C GLY A 635 -18.51 -6.62 7.24
N ALA A 636 -18.56 -6.14 8.49
CA ALA A 636 -18.10 -6.90 9.65
C ALA A 636 -18.97 -8.14 9.98
N ASP A 637 -20.25 -8.09 9.62
CA ASP A 637 -21.25 -9.12 9.90
C ASP A 637 -21.48 -10.10 8.73
N TRP A 638 -20.58 -10.12 7.74
CA TRP A 638 -20.67 -10.96 6.53
C TRP A 638 -20.97 -12.46 6.78
N HIS A 639 -20.57 -12.98 7.93
CA HIS A 639 -20.76 -14.38 8.31
C HIS A 639 -22.24 -14.73 8.57
N ARG A 640 -23.11 -13.74 8.75
CA ARG A 640 -24.56 -13.95 8.97
C ARG A 640 -25.30 -14.33 7.69
N ASP A 641 -24.69 -14.06 6.54
CA ASP A 641 -25.25 -14.39 5.23
C ASP A 641 -25.00 -15.87 4.85
N PHE A 642 -24.33 -16.64 5.71
CA PHE A 642 -23.90 -18.02 5.46
C PHE A 642 -24.11 -18.90 6.71
N TYR A 643 -24.06 -20.23 6.53
CA TYR A 643 -24.10 -21.15 7.66
C TYR A 643 -22.86 -21.01 8.51
N THR A 644 -23.01 -21.02 9.83
CA THR A 644 -21.86 -20.82 10.73
C THR A 644 -21.29 -22.16 11.21
N ALA A 645 -19.96 -22.30 11.11
CA ALA A 645 -19.18 -23.35 11.76
C ALA A 645 -18.22 -22.75 12.79
N LYS A 646 -17.95 -23.48 13.88
CA LYS A 646 -17.00 -23.04 14.92
C LYS A 646 -15.56 -23.06 14.38
N SER A 647 -15.18 -24.12 13.67
CA SER A 647 -13.86 -24.25 13.03
C SER A 647 -13.94 -25.09 11.77
N ALA A 648 -12.88 -25.02 10.96
CA ALA A 648 -12.64 -25.91 9.84
C ALA A 648 -11.22 -26.48 9.94
N SER A 649 -11.06 -27.78 9.72
CA SER A 649 -9.79 -28.46 9.46
C SER A 649 -9.75 -28.98 8.03
N MET A 650 -8.55 -29.20 7.52
CA MET A 650 -8.31 -29.80 6.20
C MET A 650 -7.81 -31.23 6.37
N ALA A 651 -8.20 -32.12 5.47
CA ALA A 651 -7.57 -33.43 5.29
C ALA A 651 -6.84 -33.50 3.94
N GLU A 652 -5.62 -34.04 3.93
CA GLU A 652 -4.76 -34.13 2.73
C GLU A 652 -5.16 -35.29 1.80
N THR A 653 -5.64 -36.39 2.39
CA THR A 653 -6.02 -37.63 1.71
C THR A 653 -7.46 -38.03 2.08
N GLU A 654 -8.07 -38.89 1.26
CA GLU A 654 -9.42 -39.39 1.53
C GLU A 654 -9.46 -40.27 2.79
N GLU A 655 -8.42 -41.06 3.04
CA GLU A 655 -8.29 -41.86 4.26
C GLU A 655 -8.21 -40.98 5.51
N HIS A 656 -7.40 -39.92 5.45
CA HIS A 656 -7.28 -38.94 6.50
C HIS A 656 -8.63 -38.23 6.74
N PHE A 657 -9.34 -37.87 5.68
CA PHE A 657 -10.69 -37.32 5.76
C PHE A 657 -11.68 -38.28 6.46
N ALA A 658 -11.68 -39.56 6.09
CA ALA A 658 -12.52 -40.58 6.70
C ALA A 658 -12.18 -40.83 8.18
N ARG A 659 -10.89 -40.80 8.54
CA ARG A 659 -10.41 -40.93 9.92
C ARG A 659 -10.86 -39.78 10.80
N GLN A 660 -10.63 -38.53 10.37
CA GLN A 660 -11.04 -37.36 11.14
C GLN A 660 -12.56 -37.29 11.31
N LEU A 661 -13.34 -37.71 10.30
CA LEU A 661 -14.80 -37.79 10.44
C LEU A 661 -15.24 -38.80 11.51
N ARG A 662 -14.44 -39.84 11.79
CA ARG A 662 -14.69 -40.77 12.90
C ARG A 662 -14.17 -40.26 14.25
N GLY A 663 -13.78 -38.99 14.34
CA GLY A 663 -13.25 -38.38 15.57
C GLY A 663 -11.85 -38.84 15.96
N ILE A 664 -11.10 -39.47 15.05
CA ILE A 664 -9.72 -39.90 15.29
C ILE A 664 -8.80 -38.71 14.96
N SER A 665 -8.22 -38.05 15.98
CA SER A 665 -7.25 -36.97 15.77
C SER A 665 -5.85 -37.51 15.50
N ASP A 666 -5.10 -36.82 14.63
CA ASP A 666 -3.70 -37.14 14.35
C ASP A 666 -2.74 -36.74 15.49
N ASP A 667 -3.23 -36.03 16.52
CA ASP A 667 -2.46 -35.68 17.72
C ASP A 667 -2.19 -36.86 18.67
N LEU A 668 -2.64 -38.07 18.33
CA LEU A 668 -2.18 -39.26 19.03
C LEU A 668 -0.77 -39.55 18.55
N PRO A 669 0.27 -39.43 19.40
CA PRO A 669 1.64 -39.76 19.00
C PRO A 669 1.61 -41.16 18.40
N GLU A 670 2.23 -41.33 17.24
CA GLU A 670 2.46 -42.63 16.63
C GLU A 670 2.92 -43.57 17.75
N MET A 671 2.06 -44.51 18.14
CA MET A 671 2.40 -45.58 19.08
C MET A 671 3.28 -46.61 18.36
N ASP A 672 4.25 -46.14 17.58
CA ASP A 672 5.33 -46.93 17.01
C ASP A 672 6.45 -46.97 18.07
N ASP A 673 6.28 -47.87 19.05
CA ASP A 673 7.38 -48.59 19.75
C ASP A 673 6.97 -49.38 21.02
N LEU A 674 5.67 -49.61 21.30
CA LEU A 674 5.25 -50.40 22.49
C LEU A 674 4.49 -51.69 22.20
N ALA A 675 4.89 -52.44 21.18
CA ALA A 675 4.41 -53.81 20.99
C ALA A 675 5.45 -54.81 20.43
N VAL A 676 6.71 -54.77 20.87
CA VAL A 676 7.59 -55.97 20.82
C VAL A 676 8.55 -56.00 22.02
N VAL A 677 8.04 -56.04 23.26
CA VAL A 677 8.80 -56.61 24.40
C VAL A 677 7.84 -57.31 25.36
N GLY A 678 8.00 -58.63 25.50
CA GLY A 678 7.58 -59.38 26.67
C GLY A 678 6.36 -60.28 26.49
N GLY A 679 6.59 -61.54 26.14
CA GLY A 679 5.57 -62.58 26.24
C GLY A 679 5.30 -63.04 27.66
N VAL A 680 4.08 -63.57 27.86
CA VAL A 680 3.79 -64.83 28.57
C VAL A 680 2.64 -65.50 27.81
#